data_AF-A0A7Y4WI25-F1
#
_entry.id   AF-A0A7Y4WI25-F1
#
_cell.length_a   1.000
_cell.length_b   1.000
_cell.length_c   1.000
_cell.angle_alpha   90.00
_cell.angle_beta   90.00
_cell.angle_gamma   90.00
#
_symmetry.space_group_name_H-M   'P 1'
#
loop_
_entity.id
_entity.type
_entity.pdbx_description
1 polymer ?
#
loop_
_entity_poly.entity_id
_entity_poly.type
_entity_poly.pdbx_seq_one_letter_code
_entity_poly.pdbx_strand_id
1 'polypeptide(L)'
;MGALVLGALCARAAAQLPAGFVAEPIGSGWAQPVGLCFLDEQRLLVAERSGRVWYVVGDQRKNLVYDIAAETLVNGDRGMLGIAVPPGFDDPASAGFRWLYLLLVVDINNGGDNASKGFSRLIRVRTEYDGDGNLVAQPGTRETLLGDTWATGIASCHLSHTIGSLRFMSDGSLVLTSGDNAHYDFTDNGGADAPCFAAGRTPLDQDVGSFRSQYDNTLCGKVLRLDAASGLGLADNPFYTGDPADLLSRVWARGLRNPFRFSLLPGSGPREALFISDVGWNAWEEVNLCAGGENFGWPCFEGMGAQPAYQAADTRGFCSSIGAGHARPILAWHHTVTSAGFRGSSASGLCLYRGQRYPEVYRGRLFFFDYVGRWLRAAELDESFQVQSVLAFGENMLGPVDLVEQPGTLDLVYASLPATVARLRYLGAGIPPVAVASATPAHGPGDLLVTLSAAGSSDPEGQDTTYAWEFGDGESAAGLTAEHLYAGTESYLARLTVTDTEGLTGAAEVLITPNNTPPSILTLSAPLEGSTFHTGEPLDLEATAFDAEDGPELQATWTLDLVHGHHLHPNSLTASGLSALVVPEAHGPGDNHFLVRLSVTDSRGLADEREVEIYDADSTPKAHLEFDQEHIRVGQSLTPVGHVDFARGRLLVKQATLTWDWGDGTVDIVLDSAHHEDSRPTHAYLRPGTYKLRLIAELDGARDEVLVSVEVGPARPAVAIFAPLEVQRWVPRVQQEEIVAGLQAALLTRTSEVRAFGLGQGEMLATWMESLAADGLPDVLVLLDFVPAPLIAGGIHGSLLERWVQGGNGLVWTGHTPLHEILGDDGTFAQTFFGADEFFESSTPFTVLGTGNQVPTALGVSVVPSLPSYRSTRAVKYDQIGPSWRVARIFGEDTHHQSDALELAHVSRGFYAQFLCENRADLPRAAVLGEYLLDKIGKTRFGAAGSSALSR
;
A
#
# COMPACT_ATOMS: atom_id res chain seq x y z
N MET A 1 -47.43 12.15 52.61
CA MET A 1 -47.80 11.20 51.54
C MET A 1 -46.68 11.22 50.53
N GLY A 2 -45.86 10.18 50.51
CA GLY A 2 -44.75 10.06 49.56
C GLY A 2 -45.24 9.51 48.23
N ALA A 3 -44.71 10.04 47.14
CA ALA A 3 -44.77 9.41 45.83
C ALA A 3 -43.33 9.17 45.38
N LEU A 4 -42.93 7.89 45.46
CA LEU A 4 -41.79 7.35 44.72
C LEU A 4 -42.06 7.60 43.23
N VAL A 5 -41.17 8.32 42.56
CA VAL A 5 -41.01 8.18 41.11
C VAL A 5 -39.87 7.19 40.92
N LEU A 6 -40.23 5.94 40.64
CA LEU A 6 -39.29 4.98 40.07
C LEU A 6 -38.85 5.54 38.72
N GLY A 7 -37.63 6.08 38.66
CA GLY A 7 -36.93 6.22 37.40
C GLY A 7 -36.69 4.83 36.86
N ALA A 8 -37.36 4.47 35.77
CA ALA A 8 -36.99 3.32 34.98
C ALA A 8 -35.54 3.53 34.53
N LEU A 9 -34.60 2.83 35.18
CA LEU A 9 -33.29 2.54 34.60
C LEU A 9 -33.60 1.77 33.32
N CYS A 10 -33.63 2.44 32.17
CA CYS A 10 -33.41 1.75 30.91
C CYS A 10 -32.04 1.09 31.05
N ALA A 11 -32.04 -0.23 31.26
CA ALA A 11 -30.84 -1.03 31.14
C ALA A 11 -30.26 -0.73 29.76
N ARG A 12 -29.03 -0.18 29.72
CA ARG A 12 -28.31 -0.06 28.44
C ARG A 12 -28.16 -1.48 27.91
N ALA A 13 -28.62 -1.71 26.67
CA ALA A 13 -28.36 -2.98 26.00
C ALA A 13 -26.83 -3.18 25.96
N ALA A 14 -26.37 -4.32 26.48
CA ALA A 14 -24.97 -4.69 26.40
C ALA A 14 -24.58 -4.93 24.93
N ALA A 15 -23.29 -4.77 24.61
CA ALA A 15 -22.78 -5.21 23.32
C ALA A 15 -23.15 -6.68 23.12
N GLN A 16 -23.76 -6.98 21.98
CA GLN A 16 -24.09 -8.34 21.59
C GLN A 16 -22.93 -8.84 20.75
N LEU A 17 -22.27 -9.90 21.23
CA LEU A 17 -21.12 -10.52 20.58
C LEU A 17 -21.49 -11.94 20.12
N PRO A 18 -20.70 -12.57 19.23
CA PRO A 18 -20.90 -13.96 18.86
C PRO A 18 -20.74 -14.85 20.10
N ALA A 19 -21.29 -16.07 20.08
CA ALA A 19 -21.12 -16.96 21.22
C ALA A 19 -19.63 -17.27 21.46
N GLY A 20 -19.31 -17.56 22.73
CA GLY A 20 -17.93 -17.69 23.19
C GLY A 20 -17.20 -16.37 23.39
N PHE A 21 -17.62 -15.27 22.76
CA PHE A 21 -17.02 -13.97 22.99
C PHE A 21 -17.62 -13.24 24.19
N VAL A 22 -16.75 -12.60 24.95
CA VAL A 22 -17.11 -11.66 26.00
C VAL A 22 -16.34 -10.35 25.80
N ALA A 23 -16.96 -9.24 26.23
CA ALA A 23 -16.26 -7.97 26.41
C ALA A 23 -15.83 -7.86 27.88
N GLU A 24 -14.55 -8.10 28.15
CA GLU A 24 -13.96 -7.93 29.48
C GLU A 24 -13.58 -6.47 29.70
N PRO A 25 -14.09 -5.79 30.74
CA PRO A 25 -13.72 -4.40 30.99
C PRO A 25 -12.25 -4.27 31.39
N ILE A 26 -11.56 -3.29 30.83
CA ILE A 26 -10.22 -2.86 31.25
C ILE A 26 -10.37 -1.55 32.02
N GLY A 27 -10.05 -1.58 33.30
CA GLY A 27 -10.23 -0.44 34.20
C GLY A 27 -11.69 -0.04 34.40
N SER A 28 -11.91 1.10 35.07
CA SER A 28 -13.24 1.66 35.30
C SER A 28 -13.17 3.17 35.53
N GLY A 29 -14.33 3.84 35.48
CA GLY A 29 -14.42 5.28 35.73
C GLY A 29 -13.84 6.14 34.62
N TRP A 30 -13.88 5.65 33.37
CA TRP A 30 -13.44 6.38 32.19
C TRP A 30 -14.36 7.55 31.87
N ALA A 31 -13.77 8.66 31.44
CA ALA A 31 -14.45 9.85 30.98
C ALA A 31 -14.07 10.15 29.52
N GLN A 32 -14.88 9.66 28.60
CA GLN A 32 -14.68 9.75 27.14
C GLN A 32 -13.30 9.22 26.70
N PRO A 33 -13.03 7.92 26.89
CA PRO A 33 -11.81 7.30 26.38
C PRO A 33 -11.83 7.29 24.85
N VAL A 34 -10.73 7.72 24.23
CA VAL A 34 -10.65 7.87 22.77
C VAL A 34 -9.37 7.30 22.18
N GLY A 35 -8.29 7.13 22.93
CA GLY A 35 -7.04 6.58 22.40
C GLY A 35 -6.44 5.50 23.29
N LEU A 36 -6.06 4.38 22.68
CA LEU A 36 -5.44 3.23 23.33
C LEU A 36 -4.00 3.05 22.81
N CYS A 37 -3.04 2.88 23.72
CA CYS A 37 -1.65 2.65 23.35
C CYS A 37 -0.99 1.67 24.34
N PHE A 38 -0.79 0.44 23.90
CA PHE A 38 -0.11 -0.58 24.69
C PHE A 38 1.39 -0.31 24.78
N LEU A 39 1.95 -0.51 25.98
CA LEU A 39 3.40 -0.52 26.20
C LEU A 39 3.93 -1.96 26.14
N ASP A 40 3.15 -2.91 26.64
CA ASP A 40 3.38 -4.36 26.55
C ASP A 40 2.09 -5.14 26.82
N GLU A 41 2.20 -6.45 27.11
CA GLU A 41 1.07 -7.35 27.36
C GLU A 41 0.21 -6.97 28.59
N GLN A 42 0.73 -6.20 29.54
CA GLN A 42 0.07 -5.89 30.81
C GLN A 42 -0.16 -4.39 31.03
N ARG A 43 0.51 -3.55 30.25
CA ARG A 43 0.57 -2.09 30.45
C ARG A 43 -0.04 -1.36 29.26
N LEU A 44 -0.99 -0.49 29.57
CA LEU A 44 -1.75 0.28 28.59
C LEU A 44 -1.81 1.75 29.01
N LEU A 45 -1.69 2.65 28.04
CA LEU A 45 -2.06 4.05 28.19
C LEU A 45 -3.43 4.29 27.57
N VAL A 46 -4.30 4.96 28.33
CA VAL A 46 -5.63 5.37 27.88
C VAL A 46 -5.70 6.89 27.86
N ALA A 47 -5.91 7.44 26.67
CA ALA A 47 -6.15 8.86 26.42
C ALA A 47 -7.64 9.16 26.49
N GLU A 48 -8.01 10.10 27.35
CA GLU A 48 -9.35 10.68 27.43
C GLU A 48 -9.42 11.96 26.61
N ARG A 49 -10.55 12.17 25.93
CA ARG A 49 -10.79 13.30 25.02
C ARG A 49 -10.49 14.65 25.66
N SER A 50 -10.67 14.75 26.97
CA SER A 50 -10.40 15.95 27.77
C SER A 50 -8.92 16.35 27.90
N GLY A 51 -7.97 15.56 27.40
CA GLY A 51 -6.53 15.84 27.55
C GLY A 51 -5.90 15.15 28.76
N ARG A 52 -6.47 14.04 29.23
CA ARG A 52 -5.90 13.23 30.33
C ARG A 52 -5.41 11.90 29.84
N VAL A 53 -4.20 11.52 30.25
CA VAL A 53 -3.59 10.22 29.92
C VAL A 53 -3.45 9.40 31.20
N TRP A 54 -4.03 8.22 31.20
CA TRP A 54 -4.05 7.30 32.34
C TRP A 54 -3.17 6.09 32.08
N TYR A 55 -2.44 5.66 33.10
CA TYR A 55 -1.67 4.42 33.10
C TYR A 55 -2.50 3.28 33.67
N VAL A 56 -2.53 2.17 32.95
CA VAL A 56 -3.25 0.94 33.30
C VAL A 56 -2.24 -0.19 33.41
N VAL A 57 -2.34 -0.97 34.47
CA VAL A 57 -1.50 -2.15 34.71
C VAL A 57 -2.39 -3.31 35.14
N GLY A 58 -2.28 -4.45 34.46
CA GLY A 58 -3.07 -5.65 34.79
C GLY A 58 -4.58 -5.37 34.77
N ASP A 59 -5.03 -4.68 33.74
CA ASP A 59 -6.42 -4.24 33.54
C ASP A 59 -6.99 -3.31 34.63
N GLN A 60 -6.14 -2.74 35.49
CA GLN A 60 -6.54 -1.77 36.51
C GLN A 60 -5.97 -0.38 36.22
N ARG A 61 -6.83 0.65 36.26
CA ARG A 61 -6.41 2.04 36.13
C ARG A 61 -5.58 2.43 37.37
N LYS A 62 -4.29 2.70 37.17
CA LYS A 62 -3.31 2.91 38.24
C LYS A 62 -3.21 4.39 38.64
N ASN A 63 -2.77 5.25 37.72
CA ASN A 63 -2.56 6.68 37.99
C ASN A 63 -2.74 7.54 36.73
N LEU A 64 -2.89 8.84 36.94
CA LEU A 64 -2.82 9.85 35.89
C LEU A 64 -1.33 10.09 35.54
N VAL A 65 -0.99 10.01 34.25
CA VAL A 65 0.37 10.22 33.73
C VAL A 65 0.58 11.69 33.38
N TYR A 66 -0.38 12.28 32.68
CA TYR A 66 -0.30 13.64 32.16
C TYR A 66 -1.69 14.26 32.05
N ASP A 67 -1.81 15.54 32.43
CA ASP A 67 -3.03 16.34 32.32
C ASP A 67 -2.70 17.62 31.53
N ILE A 68 -3.25 17.71 30.32
CA ILE A 68 -3.19 18.88 29.43
C ILE A 68 -4.60 19.45 29.18
N ALA A 69 -5.56 19.16 30.06
CA ALA A 69 -6.94 19.57 29.88
C ALA A 69 -7.14 21.08 29.83
N ALA A 70 -6.27 21.85 30.49
CA ALA A 70 -6.33 23.32 30.47
C ALA A 70 -6.10 23.90 29.06
N GLU A 71 -5.29 23.23 28.23
CA GLU A 71 -4.98 23.64 26.86
C GLU A 71 -5.85 22.92 25.83
N THR A 72 -6.59 21.87 26.22
CA THR A 72 -7.34 21.04 25.27
C THR A 72 -8.71 21.64 24.98
N LEU A 73 -8.99 21.94 23.70
CA LEU A 73 -10.31 22.37 23.25
C LEU A 73 -11.22 21.16 23.03
N VAL A 74 -12.30 21.07 23.80
CA VAL A 74 -13.22 19.92 23.79
C VAL A 74 -14.62 20.34 23.39
N ASN A 75 -14.96 20.24 22.11
CA ASN A 75 -16.31 20.43 21.57
C ASN A 75 -16.47 19.72 20.22
N GLY A 76 -17.68 19.29 19.84
CA GLY A 76 -17.88 18.54 18.59
C GLY A 76 -17.15 17.19 18.59
N ASP A 77 -16.18 16.98 17.69
CA ASP A 77 -15.21 15.87 17.73
C ASP A 77 -13.85 16.25 18.36
N ARG A 78 -13.59 17.54 18.57
CA ARG A 78 -12.30 18.06 19.04
C ARG A 78 -11.94 17.58 20.44
N GLY A 79 -10.66 17.43 20.68
CA GLY A 79 -10.07 17.09 21.96
C GLY A 79 -8.64 16.60 21.76
N MET A 80 -8.14 15.82 22.72
CA MET A 80 -7.01 14.93 22.49
C MET A 80 -7.54 13.67 21.79
N LEU A 81 -7.06 13.38 20.58
CA LEU A 81 -7.56 12.26 19.77
C LEU A 81 -6.50 11.21 19.47
N GLY A 82 -5.22 11.55 19.61
CA GLY A 82 -4.12 10.64 19.34
C GLY A 82 -3.15 10.50 20.52
N ILE A 83 -2.69 9.26 20.72
CA ILE A 83 -1.61 8.88 21.64
C ILE A 83 -0.70 7.84 20.99
N ALA A 84 0.61 7.98 21.18
CA ALA A 84 1.60 6.97 20.78
C ALA A 84 2.87 7.01 21.65
N VAL A 85 3.60 5.90 21.65
CA VAL A 85 4.96 5.77 22.19
C VAL A 85 5.88 5.14 21.14
N PRO A 86 7.18 5.48 21.13
CA PRO A 86 8.13 4.89 20.18
C PRO A 86 8.33 3.39 20.42
N PRO A 87 8.73 2.62 19.37
CA PRO A 87 9.22 1.26 19.53
C PRO A 87 10.35 1.22 20.56
N GLY A 88 10.40 0.16 21.37
CA GLY A 88 11.42 0.05 22.43
C GLY A 88 11.26 1.11 23.53
N PHE A 89 10.02 1.48 23.86
CA PHE A 89 9.71 2.49 24.90
C PHE A 89 10.50 2.28 26.21
N ASP A 90 10.63 1.03 26.67
CA ASP A 90 11.39 0.70 27.88
C ASP A 90 12.83 0.24 27.63
N ASP A 91 13.30 0.23 26.38
CA ASP A 91 14.66 -0.20 26.06
C ASP A 91 15.68 0.82 26.61
N PRO A 92 16.58 0.42 27.53
CA PRO A 92 17.63 1.31 28.04
C PRO A 92 18.64 1.76 26.97
N ALA A 93 18.69 1.09 25.81
CA ALA A 93 19.53 1.47 24.66
C ALA A 93 18.91 2.58 23.78
N SER A 94 17.58 2.76 23.82
CA SER A 94 16.90 3.90 23.18
C SER A 94 17.30 5.18 23.89
N ALA A 95 17.96 6.11 23.18
CA ALA A 95 18.54 7.37 23.65
C ALA A 95 17.87 8.01 24.91
N GLY A 96 18.17 7.46 26.09
CA GLY A 96 17.90 7.97 27.45
C GLY A 96 16.46 8.27 27.89
N PHE A 97 15.45 8.36 27.03
CA PHE A 97 14.15 8.97 27.39
C PHE A 97 12.92 8.24 26.84
N ARG A 98 11.97 7.92 27.75
CA ARG A 98 10.62 7.40 27.46
C ARG A 98 9.70 8.53 26.98
N TRP A 99 9.60 8.75 25.68
CA TRP A 99 8.75 9.80 25.10
C TRP A 99 7.29 9.36 24.92
N LEU A 100 6.36 10.21 25.37
CA LEU A 100 4.92 10.10 25.12
C LEU A 100 4.50 11.17 24.10
N TYR A 101 3.85 10.77 23.00
CA TYR A 101 3.39 11.64 21.93
C TYR A 101 1.87 11.81 21.98
N LEU A 102 1.40 13.06 21.86
CA LEU A 102 -0.02 13.41 21.94
C LEU A 102 -0.43 14.36 20.81
N LEU A 103 -1.57 14.07 20.19
CA LEU A 103 -2.20 14.90 19.16
C LEU A 103 -3.53 15.45 19.69
N LEU A 104 -3.65 16.77 19.76
CA LEU A 104 -4.77 17.46 20.39
C LEU A 104 -5.15 18.76 19.68
N VAL A 105 -6.40 19.21 19.87
CA VAL A 105 -6.87 20.53 19.49
C VAL A 105 -6.71 21.51 20.65
N VAL A 106 -6.18 22.71 20.38
CA VAL A 106 -5.79 23.71 21.39
C VAL A 106 -6.90 24.74 21.66
N ASP A 107 -7.18 24.99 22.94
CA ASP A 107 -7.98 26.12 23.43
C ASP A 107 -7.11 27.37 23.59
N ILE A 108 -7.38 28.36 22.77
CA ILE A 108 -6.55 29.56 22.60
C ILE A 108 -6.86 30.62 23.66
N ASN A 109 -8.01 30.49 24.33
CA ASN A 109 -8.44 31.43 25.36
C ASN A 109 -8.16 30.93 26.78
N ASN A 110 -7.66 29.70 26.94
CA ASN A 110 -7.20 29.08 28.19
C ASN A 110 -8.25 29.26 29.31
N GLY A 111 -9.43 28.64 29.21
CA GLY A 111 -10.47 28.88 30.22
C GLY A 111 -11.90 28.39 29.96
N GLY A 112 -12.14 27.47 29.02
CA GLY A 112 -13.42 26.78 28.91
C GLY A 112 -14.22 27.12 27.66
N ASP A 113 -14.49 26.07 26.88
CA ASP A 113 -15.61 25.79 25.98
C ASP A 113 -16.32 26.97 25.28
N ASN A 114 -15.58 27.95 24.76
CA ASN A 114 -16.15 29.07 23.99
C ASN A 114 -15.37 29.45 22.73
N ALA A 115 -14.29 28.73 22.39
CA ALA A 115 -13.60 28.96 21.12
C ALA A 115 -14.33 28.20 19.99
N SER A 116 -15.03 28.94 19.12
CA SER A 116 -15.60 28.36 17.89
C SER A 116 -14.51 27.84 16.94
N LYS A 117 -13.27 28.31 17.09
CA LYS A 117 -12.11 28.03 16.23
C LYS A 117 -10.89 27.62 17.07
N GLY A 118 -10.08 26.71 16.55
CA GLY A 118 -8.83 26.28 17.15
C GLY A 118 -7.81 25.85 16.10
N PHE A 119 -6.72 25.27 16.55
CA PHE A 119 -5.76 24.56 15.71
C PHE A 119 -5.29 23.31 16.45
N SER A 120 -4.80 22.33 15.71
CA SER A 120 -4.28 21.10 16.27
C SER A 120 -2.77 21.14 16.39
N ARG A 121 -2.28 20.46 17.43
CA ARG A 121 -0.90 20.46 17.88
C ARG A 121 -0.44 19.03 18.11
N LEU A 122 0.80 18.75 17.71
CA LEU A 122 1.52 17.53 18.06
C LEU A 122 2.59 17.90 19.10
N ILE A 123 2.55 17.25 20.25
CA ILE A 123 3.57 17.39 21.30
C ILE A 123 4.20 16.04 21.65
N ARG A 124 5.38 16.10 22.27
CA ARG A 124 5.93 15.01 23.06
C ARG A 124 6.34 15.46 24.46
N VAL A 125 6.29 14.55 25.43
CA VAL A 125 6.73 14.78 26.81
C VAL A 125 7.52 13.58 27.31
N ARG A 126 8.58 13.81 28.09
CA ARG A 126 9.34 12.70 28.69
C ARG A 126 8.55 12.12 29.85
N THR A 127 8.66 10.82 30.03
CA THR A 127 8.05 10.10 31.14
C THR A 127 9.10 9.29 31.89
N GLU A 128 8.81 8.96 33.14
CA GLU A 128 9.64 8.10 33.97
C GLU A 128 8.78 7.26 34.91
N TYR A 129 9.38 6.21 35.46
CA TYR A 129 8.76 5.48 36.56
C TYR A 129 9.18 6.13 37.88
N ASP A 130 8.20 6.46 38.72
CA ASP A 130 8.48 6.88 40.10
C ASP A 130 8.89 5.68 40.98
N GLY A 131 9.16 5.95 42.26
CA GLY A 131 9.55 4.92 43.22
C GLY A 131 8.50 3.83 43.48
N ASP A 132 7.24 4.06 43.10
CA ASP A 132 6.11 3.13 43.23
C ASP A 132 5.78 2.42 41.90
N GLY A 133 6.64 2.62 40.89
CA GLY A 133 6.48 2.07 39.55
C GLY A 133 5.27 2.65 38.80
N ASN A 134 4.83 3.86 39.14
CA ASN A 134 3.86 4.60 38.34
C ASN A 134 4.58 5.30 37.19
N LEU A 135 3.98 5.27 35.99
CA LEU A 135 4.47 6.11 34.91
C LEU A 135 3.99 7.55 35.13
N VAL A 136 4.90 8.52 35.13
CA VAL A 136 4.60 9.94 35.33
C VAL A 136 5.33 10.78 34.28
N ALA A 137 4.70 11.88 33.84
CA ALA A 137 5.36 12.85 32.96
C ALA A 137 6.36 13.72 33.73
N GLN A 138 7.54 13.94 33.15
CA GLN A 138 8.56 14.81 33.70
C GLN A 138 8.22 16.29 33.44
N PRO A 139 8.09 17.13 34.47
CA PRO A 139 7.81 18.55 34.31
C PRO A 139 8.85 19.28 33.45
N GLY A 140 8.41 20.20 32.61
CA GLY A 140 9.31 21.06 31.80
C GLY A 140 9.97 20.38 30.60
N THR A 141 9.62 19.12 30.29
CA THR A 141 10.20 18.36 29.16
C THR A 141 9.34 18.35 27.90
N ARG A 142 8.22 19.08 27.91
CA ARG A 142 7.30 19.16 26.77
C ARG A 142 7.97 19.84 25.58
N GLU A 143 7.89 19.20 24.43
CA GLU A 143 8.32 19.74 23.15
C GLU A 143 7.14 19.75 22.18
N THR A 144 6.99 20.85 21.44
CA THR A 144 5.98 20.97 20.37
C THR A 144 6.64 20.63 19.04
N LEU A 145 6.10 19.64 18.34
CA LEU A 145 6.60 19.20 17.03
C LEU A 145 5.83 19.84 15.87
N LEU A 146 4.53 20.05 16.05
CA LEU A 146 3.66 20.77 15.11
C LEU A 146 2.74 21.72 15.85
N GLY A 147 2.52 22.92 15.30
CA GLY A 147 1.59 23.88 15.87
C GLY A 147 2.10 24.61 17.10
N ASP A 148 3.35 25.07 17.14
CA ASP A 148 3.82 25.94 18.23
C ASP A 148 3.03 27.26 18.31
N THR A 149 2.56 27.73 17.15
CA THR A 149 1.56 28.79 17.01
C THR A 149 0.38 28.30 16.18
N TRP A 150 -0.73 29.05 16.18
CA TRP A 150 -1.88 28.78 15.31
C TRP A 150 -1.46 28.65 13.85
N ALA A 151 -0.67 29.60 13.35
CA ALA A 151 -0.23 29.63 11.95
C ALA A 151 0.57 28.39 11.50
N THR A 152 1.18 27.68 12.45
CA THR A 152 2.01 26.49 12.20
C THR A 152 1.31 25.17 12.56
N GLY A 153 0.07 25.24 13.03
CA GLY A 153 -0.74 24.09 13.42
C GLY A 153 -1.58 23.57 12.26
N ILE A 154 -2.18 22.40 12.46
CA ILE A 154 -3.22 21.93 11.55
C ILE A 154 -4.46 22.78 11.83
N ALA A 155 -5.06 23.36 10.80
CA ALA A 155 -6.26 24.19 10.98
C ALA A 155 -7.34 23.38 11.71
N SER A 156 -8.11 24.00 12.59
CA SER A 156 -9.31 23.40 13.21
C SER A 156 -10.41 24.44 13.27
N CYS A 157 -10.93 24.78 12.09
CA CYS A 157 -11.87 25.87 11.90
C CYS A 157 -13.32 25.46 12.19
N HIS A 158 -13.67 24.17 12.11
CA HIS A 158 -15.02 23.69 12.44
C HIS A 158 -15.01 22.61 13.53
N LEU A 159 -16.20 22.28 14.06
CA LEU A 159 -16.44 21.35 15.16
C LEU A 159 -16.17 19.87 14.83
N SER A 160 -15.85 19.55 13.57
CA SER A 160 -15.66 18.18 13.08
C SER A 160 -14.48 18.09 12.09
N HIS A 161 -14.05 16.87 11.79
CA HIS A 161 -13.00 16.49 10.85
C HIS A 161 -11.65 17.09 11.20
N THR A 162 -11.33 17.08 12.49
CA THR A 162 -10.16 17.79 12.97
C THR A 162 -8.89 16.99 12.75
N ILE A 163 -8.64 16.04 13.63
CA ILE A 163 -7.46 15.17 13.64
C ILE A 163 -7.89 13.74 13.91
N GLY A 164 -7.04 12.77 13.56
CA GLY A 164 -7.29 11.36 13.84
C GLY A 164 -6.31 10.77 14.86
N SER A 165 -5.78 9.59 14.54
CA SER A 165 -4.80 8.88 15.36
C SER A 165 -3.36 9.19 14.94
N LEU A 166 -2.41 8.79 15.79
CA LEU A 166 -0.99 8.68 15.43
C LEU A 166 -0.42 7.34 15.89
N ARG A 167 0.54 6.80 15.13
CA ARG A 167 1.24 5.53 15.37
C ARG A 167 2.69 5.63 14.86
N PHE A 168 3.57 4.81 15.41
CA PHE A 168 4.93 4.65 14.89
C PHE A 168 5.00 3.52 13.87
N MET A 169 5.63 3.77 12.73
CA MET A 169 6.05 2.71 11.81
C MET A 169 7.26 1.96 12.37
N SER A 170 7.51 0.76 11.85
CA SER A 170 8.67 -0.07 12.20
C SER A 170 10.03 0.59 11.93
N ASP A 171 10.10 1.54 10.99
CA ASP A 171 11.29 2.36 10.72
C ASP A 171 11.54 3.48 11.74
N GLY A 172 10.65 3.64 12.73
CA GLY A 172 10.73 4.66 13.76
C GLY A 172 10.14 6.02 13.37
N SER A 173 9.61 6.17 12.16
CA SER A 173 8.88 7.36 11.74
C SER A 173 7.52 7.46 12.42
N LEU A 174 7.05 8.70 12.61
CA LEU A 174 5.77 8.98 13.25
C LEU A 174 4.73 9.32 12.19
N VAL A 175 3.62 8.59 12.19
CA VAL A 175 2.53 8.76 11.22
C VAL A 175 1.29 9.23 11.93
N LEU A 176 0.58 10.19 11.34
CA LEU A 176 -0.69 10.70 11.86
C LEU A 176 -1.66 11.07 10.75
N THR A 177 -2.95 11.15 11.09
CA THR A 177 -4.00 11.56 10.15
C THR A 177 -4.66 12.88 10.55
N SER A 178 -5.11 13.64 9.56
CA SER A 178 -5.82 14.90 9.74
C SER A 178 -6.98 15.01 8.75
N GLY A 179 -8.13 15.47 9.23
CA GLY A 179 -9.28 15.71 8.37
C GLY A 179 -9.17 17.01 7.57
N ASP A 180 -10.13 17.24 6.69
CA ASP A 180 -10.21 18.41 5.83
C ASP A 180 -10.44 19.72 6.61
N ASN A 181 -10.89 19.59 7.86
CA ASN A 181 -11.18 20.68 8.79
C ASN A 181 -12.19 21.69 8.24
N ALA A 182 -13.07 21.25 7.34
CA ALA A 182 -14.09 22.05 6.68
C ALA A 182 -15.45 21.92 7.36
N HIS A 183 -16.41 22.71 6.90
CA HIS A 183 -17.80 22.53 7.29
C HIS A 183 -18.32 21.16 6.80
N TYR A 184 -18.94 20.41 7.71
CA TYR A 184 -19.49 19.08 7.41
C TYR A 184 -20.94 19.14 6.91
N ASP A 185 -21.62 20.27 7.09
CA ASP A 185 -23.06 20.44 6.96
C ASP A 185 -23.51 21.04 5.62
N PHE A 186 -22.56 21.49 4.79
CA PHE A 186 -22.81 21.94 3.42
C PHE A 186 -21.54 21.80 2.56
N THR A 187 -21.64 22.12 1.27
CA THR A 187 -20.51 22.15 0.34
C THR A 187 -19.61 23.35 0.62
N ASP A 188 -18.54 23.14 1.37
CA ASP A 188 -17.58 24.19 1.74
C ASP A 188 -16.45 24.31 0.72
N ASN A 189 -16.48 25.35 -0.10
CA ASN A 189 -15.42 25.69 -1.06
C ASN A 189 -14.57 26.89 -0.63
N GLY A 190 -14.62 27.25 0.66
CA GLY A 190 -13.87 28.36 1.25
C GLY A 190 -14.71 29.61 1.53
N GLY A 191 -14.22 30.44 2.45
CA GLY A 191 -14.84 31.71 2.86
C GLY A 191 -15.85 31.59 3.99
N ALA A 192 -16.23 30.36 4.40
CA ALA A 192 -17.17 30.13 5.49
C ALA A 192 -16.60 30.51 6.87
N ASP A 193 -15.27 30.44 7.02
CA ASP A 193 -14.57 30.50 8.31
C ASP A 193 -13.54 31.63 8.39
N ALA A 194 -13.84 32.80 7.80
CA ALA A 194 -12.92 33.94 7.72
C ALA A 194 -12.14 34.28 9.02
N PRO A 195 -12.70 34.18 10.25
CA PRO A 195 -11.93 34.41 11.47
C PRO A 195 -10.80 33.40 11.73
N CYS A 196 -10.86 32.20 11.15
CA CYS A 196 -9.79 31.21 11.21
C CYS A 196 -8.61 31.58 10.31
N PHE A 197 -8.89 32.32 9.24
CA PHE A 197 -7.95 32.65 8.17
C PHE A 197 -7.55 34.14 8.22
N ALA A 198 -6.51 34.44 8.99
CA ALA A 198 -6.05 35.81 9.22
C ALA A 198 -4.56 35.84 9.59
N ALA A 199 -3.96 37.04 9.56
CA ALA A 199 -2.58 37.23 10.00
C ALA A 199 -2.36 36.70 11.44
N GLY A 200 -1.37 35.83 11.62
CA GLY A 200 -1.09 35.15 12.89
C GLY A 200 -1.96 33.94 13.21
N ARG A 201 -2.87 33.56 12.31
CA ARG A 201 -3.70 32.33 12.35
C ARG A 201 -3.39 31.47 11.13
N THR A 202 -4.32 30.59 10.75
CA THR A 202 -4.20 29.80 9.52
C THR A 202 -4.01 30.73 8.31
N PRO A 203 -3.03 30.46 7.43
CA PRO A 203 -2.79 31.26 6.22
C PRO A 203 -4.03 31.41 5.34
N LEU A 204 -4.24 32.60 4.77
CA LEU A 204 -5.44 32.96 4.01
C LEU A 204 -5.64 32.12 2.74
N ASP A 205 -4.56 31.67 2.13
CA ASP A 205 -4.57 30.81 0.96
C ASP A 205 -5.16 29.42 1.23
N GLN A 206 -5.19 28.98 2.50
CA GLN A 206 -5.84 27.75 2.94
C GLN A 206 -7.36 27.87 3.15
N ASP A 207 -7.94 29.05 2.93
CA ASP A 207 -9.40 29.27 2.97
C ASP A 207 -10.06 28.75 1.67
N VAL A 208 -10.04 27.43 1.52
CA VAL A 208 -10.54 26.68 0.36
C VAL A 208 -11.55 25.59 0.74
N GLY A 209 -12.03 25.61 1.99
CA GLY A 209 -12.96 24.60 2.50
C GLY A 209 -12.40 23.18 2.40
N SER A 210 -13.22 22.23 1.97
CA SER A 210 -12.87 20.81 1.88
C SER A 210 -11.77 20.52 0.85
N PHE A 211 -11.51 21.45 -0.09
CA PHE A 211 -10.40 21.35 -1.04
C PHE A 211 -9.02 21.44 -0.39
N ARG A 212 -8.92 21.76 0.91
CA ARG A 212 -7.67 21.63 1.65
C ARG A 212 -7.09 20.21 1.55
N SER A 213 -7.94 19.21 1.41
CA SER A 213 -7.56 17.80 1.19
C SER A 213 -6.70 17.61 -0.06
N GLN A 214 -6.84 18.48 -1.06
CA GLN A 214 -6.10 18.50 -2.32
C GLN A 214 -5.01 19.58 -2.37
N TYR A 215 -5.14 20.62 -1.54
CA TYR A 215 -4.20 21.74 -1.53
C TYR A 215 -2.87 21.34 -0.86
N ASP A 216 -1.76 21.71 -1.49
CA ASP A 216 -0.41 21.30 -1.05
C ASP A 216 0.12 22.14 0.11
N ASN A 217 -0.27 23.42 0.21
CA ASN A 217 0.21 24.32 1.26
C ASN A 217 -0.60 24.21 2.56
N THR A 218 -1.03 23.01 2.93
CA THR A 218 -1.77 22.72 4.17
C THR A 218 -1.59 21.28 4.61
N LEU A 219 -1.82 21.03 5.89
CA LEU A 219 -1.74 19.70 6.50
C LEU A 219 -3.13 19.05 6.66
N CYS A 220 -4.20 19.61 6.09
CA CYS A 220 -5.56 19.09 6.27
C CYS A 220 -5.94 18.09 5.16
N GLY A 221 -6.69 17.05 5.52
CA GLY A 221 -7.13 15.96 4.64
C GLY A 221 -5.98 15.08 4.18
N LYS A 222 -5.05 14.78 5.10
CA LYS A 222 -3.76 14.12 4.83
C LYS A 222 -3.49 12.95 5.78
N VAL A 223 -2.65 12.04 5.30
CA VAL A 223 -1.75 11.27 6.15
C VAL A 223 -0.41 11.99 6.18
N LEU A 224 0.15 12.22 7.35
CA LEU A 224 1.49 12.80 7.51
C LEU A 224 2.46 11.74 8.02
N ARG A 225 3.69 11.74 7.50
CA ARG A 225 4.80 10.91 7.98
C ARG A 225 5.98 11.81 8.33
N LEU A 226 6.42 11.75 9.58
CA LEU A 226 7.29 12.74 10.19
C LEU A 226 8.49 12.07 10.86
N ASP A 227 9.62 12.78 10.89
CA ASP A 227 10.68 12.49 11.84
C ASP A 227 10.16 12.71 13.27
N ALA A 228 10.22 11.66 14.10
CA ALA A 228 9.66 11.69 15.45
C ALA A 228 10.44 12.62 16.40
N ALA A 229 11.66 13.04 16.04
CA ALA A 229 12.48 13.92 16.85
C ALA A 229 12.21 15.40 16.60
N SER A 230 12.00 15.78 15.35
CA SER A 230 11.90 17.18 14.89
C SER A 230 10.50 17.58 14.42
N GLY A 231 9.62 16.62 14.07
CA GLY A 231 8.33 16.90 13.45
C GLY A 231 8.41 17.33 11.99
N LEU A 232 9.58 17.19 11.36
CA LEU A 232 9.82 17.55 9.97
C LEU A 232 9.50 16.40 9.00
N GLY A 233 9.33 16.74 7.72
CA GLY A 233 9.15 15.76 6.66
C GLY A 233 10.41 14.92 6.43
N LEU A 234 10.23 13.66 6.05
CA LEU A 234 11.33 12.76 5.73
C LEU A 234 11.68 12.86 4.24
N ALA A 235 12.96 12.74 3.90
CA ALA A 235 13.47 12.89 2.53
C ALA A 235 12.90 11.84 1.56
N ASP A 236 12.38 10.74 2.10
CA ASP A 236 11.79 9.64 1.36
C ASP A 236 10.26 9.65 1.35
N ASN A 237 9.63 10.73 1.84
CA ASN A 237 8.20 10.96 1.62
C ASN A 237 7.93 11.23 0.13
N PRO A 238 6.78 10.77 -0.41
CA PRO A 238 6.45 10.86 -1.83
C PRO A 238 6.30 12.29 -2.35
N PHE A 239 6.02 13.24 -1.46
CA PHE A 239 5.86 14.66 -1.79
C PHE A 239 7.00 15.54 -1.24
N TYR A 240 8.17 14.96 -0.98
CA TYR A 240 9.33 15.69 -0.47
C TYR A 240 9.83 16.76 -1.46
N THR A 241 9.91 18.01 -1.02
CA THR A 241 10.27 19.16 -1.89
C THR A 241 11.76 19.47 -1.91
N GLY A 242 12.58 18.73 -1.15
CA GLY A 242 13.97 19.07 -0.88
C GLY A 242 14.17 19.85 0.43
N ASP A 243 13.11 20.47 0.97
CA ASP A 243 13.09 21.13 2.27
C ASP A 243 12.23 20.32 3.26
N PRO A 244 12.79 19.75 4.33
CA PRO A 244 12.02 18.99 5.33
C PRO A 244 11.07 19.86 6.15
N ALA A 245 11.24 21.19 6.14
CA ALA A 245 10.34 22.13 6.81
C ALA A 245 9.08 22.46 6.01
N ASP A 246 9.08 22.19 4.71
CA ASP A 246 7.91 22.38 3.85
C ASP A 246 6.72 21.54 4.36
N LEU A 247 5.51 22.10 4.29
CA LEU A 247 4.29 21.39 4.67
C LEU A 247 4.07 20.18 3.76
N LEU A 248 4.36 20.32 2.46
CA LEU A 248 4.18 19.24 1.50
C LEU A 248 5.15 18.08 1.76
N SER A 249 6.38 18.38 2.19
CA SER A 249 7.37 17.36 2.58
C SER A 249 6.93 16.46 3.74
N ARG A 250 5.93 16.86 4.52
CA ARG A 250 5.37 16.07 5.63
C ARG A 250 4.27 15.12 5.18
N VAL A 251 3.75 15.27 3.97
CA VAL A 251 2.61 14.51 3.46
C VAL A 251 3.08 13.12 3.01
N TRP A 252 2.35 12.11 3.48
CA TRP A 252 2.47 10.72 3.04
C TRP A 252 1.40 10.37 2.01
N ALA A 253 0.16 10.79 2.24
CA ALA A 253 -0.96 10.65 1.31
C ALA A 253 -1.96 11.81 1.50
N ARG A 254 -2.83 12.04 0.51
CA ARG A 254 -3.77 13.17 0.50
C ARG A 254 -5.16 12.77 0.01
N GLY A 255 -6.09 13.72 0.05
CA GLY A 255 -7.45 13.52 -0.47
C GLY A 255 -8.38 12.76 0.46
N LEU A 256 -8.20 12.89 1.77
CA LEU A 256 -9.06 12.28 2.80
C LEU A 256 -10.00 13.33 3.40
N ARG A 257 -11.19 12.90 3.85
CA ARG A 257 -12.17 13.79 4.48
C ARG A 257 -12.00 13.89 5.99
N ASN A 258 -12.21 12.78 6.68
CA ASN A 258 -12.10 12.63 8.11
C ASN A 258 -11.53 11.23 8.45
N PRO A 259 -10.23 11.03 8.19
CA PRO A 259 -9.52 9.77 8.45
C PRO A 259 -9.32 9.56 9.96
N PHE A 260 -10.40 9.21 10.67
CA PHE A 260 -10.46 9.24 12.12
C PHE A 260 -9.52 8.23 12.79
N ARG A 261 -9.39 7.03 12.22
CA ARG A 261 -8.49 5.96 12.72
C ARG A 261 -7.79 5.26 11.57
N PHE A 262 -6.57 4.82 11.81
CA PHE A 262 -5.84 3.94 10.91
C PHE A 262 -5.13 2.82 11.68
N SER A 263 -4.87 1.72 10.99
CA SER A 263 -4.03 0.62 11.47
C SER A 263 -2.88 0.41 10.49
N LEU A 264 -1.69 0.14 11.03
CA LEU A 264 -0.55 -0.34 10.24
C LEU A 264 -0.84 -1.76 9.75
N LEU A 265 -0.26 -2.12 8.61
CA LEU A 265 -0.18 -3.47 8.07
C LEU A 265 1.25 -4.02 8.28
N PRO A 266 1.48 -4.79 9.36
CA PRO A 266 2.83 -5.24 9.68
C PRO A 266 3.35 -6.24 8.66
N GLY A 267 4.61 -6.08 8.26
CA GLY A 267 5.29 -6.97 7.31
C GLY A 267 5.08 -6.62 5.84
N SER A 268 4.37 -5.54 5.51
CA SER A 268 4.23 -5.07 4.12
C SER A 268 5.49 -4.32 3.59
N GLY A 269 6.59 -4.34 4.34
CA GLY A 269 7.83 -3.64 4.03
C GLY A 269 8.28 -2.69 5.15
N PRO A 270 9.43 -2.00 4.98
CA PRO A 270 9.94 -1.03 5.96
C PRO A 270 9.04 0.21 6.11
N ARG A 271 8.23 0.51 5.09
CA ARG A 271 7.17 1.54 5.12
C ARG A 271 5.84 0.81 5.10
N GLU A 272 5.34 0.49 6.30
CA GLU A 272 4.11 -0.30 6.45
C GLU A 272 2.93 0.40 5.76
N ALA A 273 2.13 -0.36 5.00
CA ALA A 273 0.89 0.16 4.46
C ALA A 273 -0.12 0.41 5.59
N LEU A 274 -1.11 1.26 5.33
CA LEU A 274 -2.12 1.67 6.29
C LEU A 274 -3.50 1.27 5.77
N PHE A 275 -4.31 0.68 6.64
CA PHE A 275 -5.76 0.72 6.47
C PHE A 275 -6.29 1.98 7.16
N ILE A 276 -7.07 2.79 6.47
CA ILE A 276 -7.56 4.08 6.94
C ILE A 276 -9.08 4.06 6.95
N SER A 277 -9.67 4.33 8.11
CA SER A 277 -11.10 4.54 8.31
C SER A 277 -11.41 6.00 7.99
N ASP A 278 -12.04 6.27 6.86
CA ASP A 278 -12.40 7.63 6.44
C ASP A 278 -13.92 7.85 6.48
N VAL A 279 -14.35 8.86 7.25
CA VAL A 279 -15.76 9.22 7.35
C VAL A 279 -16.13 10.11 6.18
N GLY A 280 -16.96 9.61 5.27
CA GLY A 280 -17.46 10.36 4.12
C GLY A 280 -18.56 11.36 4.49
N TRP A 281 -19.15 12.01 3.50
CA TRP A 281 -20.03 13.16 3.71
C TRP A 281 -21.48 12.79 3.92
N ASN A 282 -22.18 12.40 2.86
CA ASN A 282 -23.63 12.23 2.90
C ASN A 282 -24.10 10.88 2.36
N ALA A 283 -23.21 10.10 1.77
CA ALA A 283 -23.57 8.86 1.11
C ALA A 283 -22.71 7.68 1.57
N TRP A 284 -21.39 7.87 1.69
CA TRP A 284 -20.48 6.75 1.84
C TRP A 284 -19.59 6.86 3.08
N GLU A 285 -19.20 5.70 3.57
CA GLU A 285 -18.13 5.49 4.52
C GLU A 285 -17.08 4.60 3.86
N GLU A 286 -15.80 4.76 4.23
CA GLU A 286 -14.70 4.16 3.49
C GLU A 286 -13.67 3.49 4.40
N VAL A 287 -13.12 2.37 3.91
CA VAL A 287 -11.79 1.89 4.29
C VAL A 287 -10.88 2.02 3.08
N ASN A 288 -9.78 2.74 3.27
CA ASN A 288 -8.77 3.04 2.27
C ASN A 288 -7.47 2.28 2.56
N LEU A 289 -6.78 1.81 1.52
CA LEU A 289 -5.43 1.23 1.62
C LEU A 289 -4.40 2.26 1.16
N CYS A 290 -3.39 2.53 1.98
CA CYS A 290 -2.37 3.55 1.73
C CYS A 290 -0.96 2.97 1.89
N ALA A 291 -0.19 2.91 0.81
CA ALA A 291 1.22 2.55 0.80
C ALA A 291 2.16 3.75 0.65
N GLY A 292 1.62 4.96 0.46
CA GLY A 292 2.34 6.22 0.31
C GLY A 292 2.22 6.79 -1.10
N GLY A 293 1.82 8.05 -1.19
CA GLY A 293 1.69 8.81 -2.44
C GLY A 293 0.26 8.87 -2.98
N GLU A 294 -0.68 8.14 -2.36
CA GLU A 294 -2.05 8.09 -2.82
C GLU A 294 -2.77 9.43 -2.68
N ASN A 295 -3.72 9.63 -3.59
CA ASN A 295 -4.74 10.66 -3.51
C ASN A 295 -6.12 9.99 -3.50
N PHE A 296 -6.82 10.03 -2.36
CA PHE A 296 -8.13 9.37 -2.19
C PHE A 296 -9.31 10.18 -2.75
N GLY A 297 -9.03 11.32 -3.39
CA GLY A 297 -10.01 12.00 -4.25
C GLY A 297 -10.97 12.96 -3.54
N TRP A 298 -11.10 12.94 -2.21
CA TRP A 298 -11.94 13.91 -1.49
C TRP A 298 -11.43 15.35 -1.71
N PRO A 299 -12.30 16.36 -1.99
CA PRO A 299 -13.76 16.30 -1.95
C PRO A 299 -14.44 16.01 -3.30
N CYS A 300 -13.67 15.76 -4.35
CA CYS A 300 -14.19 15.57 -5.69
C CYS A 300 -14.83 14.20 -5.89
N PHE A 301 -14.46 13.24 -5.04
CA PHE A 301 -14.97 11.87 -5.00
C PHE A 301 -15.35 11.49 -3.57
N GLU A 302 -16.35 10.62 -3.46
CA GLU A 302 -16.83 10.03 -2.22
C GLU A 302 -17.32 8.60 -2.51
N GLY A 303 -16.86 7.64 -1.72
CA GLY A 303 -17.00 6.22 -1.99
C GLY A 303 -16.33 5.85 -3.32
N MET A 304 -17.09 5.18 -4.18
CA MET A 304 -16.61 4.75 -5.50
C MET A 304 -16.87 5.77 -6.62
N GLY A 305 -17.44 6.95 -6.29
CA GLY A 305 -18.04 7.84 -7.27
C GLY A 305 -17.67 9.31 -7.13
N ALA A 306 -17.98 10.08 -8.18
CA ALA A 306 -17.89 11.53 -8.16
C ALA A 306 -18.83 12.13 -7.10
N GLN A 307 -18.41 13.24 -6.50
CA GLN A 307 -19.25 14.05 -5.62
C GLN A 307 -19.65 15.36 -6.35
N PRO A 308 -20.82 15.39 -7.05
CA PRO A 308 -21.15 16.44 -8.00
C PRO A 308 -21.23 17.83 -7.36
N ALA A 309 -21.66 17.91 -6.09
CA ALA A 309 -21.77 19.19 -5.39
C ALA A 309 -20.40 19.87 -5.26
N TYR A 310 -19.35 19.12 -4.91
CA TYR A 310 -18.00 19.64 -4.82
C TYR A 310 -17.35 19.85 -6.19
N GLN A 311 -17.56 18.95 -7.15
CA GLN A 311 -17.05 19.17 -8.51
C GLN A 311 -17.62 20.46 -9.15
N ALA A 312 -18.90 20.75 -8.92
CA ALA A 312 -19.52 22.00 -9.38
C ALA A 312 -19.02 23.24 -8.61
N ALA A 313 -18.61 23.08 -7.35
CA ALA A 313 -18.12 24.16 -6.50
C ALA A 313 -16.62 24.47 -6.68
N ASP A 314 -15.89 23.63 -7.43
CA ASP A 314 -14.46 23.80 -7.69
C ASP A 314 -14.19 24.95 -8.66
N THR A 315 -13.68 26.05 -8.13
CA THR A 315 -13.29 27.23 -8.90
C THR A 315 -11.80 27.29 -9.22
N ARG A 316 -11.00 26.37 -8.66
CA ARG A 316 -9.52 26.40 -8.75
C ARG A 316 -8.96 25.24 -9.58
N GLY A 317 -9.80 24.31 -10.02
CA GLY A 317 -9.41 23.20 -10.90
C GLY A 317 -8.74 22.05 -10.15
N PHE A 318 -9.03 21.87 -8.87
CA PHE A 318 -8.56 20.72 -8.11
C PHE A 318 -9.15 19.42 -8.65
N CYS A 319 -10.47 19.35 -8.90
CA CYS A 319 -11.13 18.12 -9.34
C CYS A 319 -10.69 17.65 -10.73
N SER A 320 -10.46 18.59 -11.65
CA SER A 320 -9.91 18.25 -12.97
C SER A 320 -8.47 17.75 -12.91
N SER A 321 -7.69 18.17 -11.91
CA SER A 321 -6.31 17.73 -11.71
C SER A 321 -6.17 16.32 -11.12
N ILE A 322 -7.19 15.86 -10.38
CA ILE A 322 -7.24 14.49 -9.83
C ILE A 322 -7.57 13.49 -10.94
N GLY A 323 -8.55 13.82 -11.79
CA GLY A 323 -9.05 12.92 -12.83
C GLY A 323 -9.69 11.65 -12.27
N ALA A 324 -9.90 10.64 -13.12
CA ALA A 324 -10.51 9.37 -12.73
C ALA A 324 -9.54 8.41 -11.98
N GLY A 325 -8.25 8.73 -11.93
CA GLY A 325 -7.18 7.88 -11.37
C GLY A 325 -6.87 8.11 -9.88
N HIS A 326 -7.85 8.55 -9.07
CA HIS A 326 -7.69 8.59 -7.61
C HIS A 326 -7.68 7.17 -7.03
N ALA A 327 -7.03 7.01 -5.87
CA ALA A 327 -7.05 5.76 -5.13
C ALA A 327 -8.48 5.50 -4.62
N ARG A 328 -9.05 4.36 -4.99
CA ARG A 328 -10.40 3.96 -4.56
C ARG A 328 -10.36 3.25 -3.21
N PRO A 329 -11.44 3.33 -2.41
CA PRO A 329 -11.54 2.56 -1.18
C PRO A 329 -11.58 1.06 -1.49
N ILE A 330 -10.93 0.27 -0.63
CA ILE A 330 -11.00 -1.20 -0.70
C ILE A 330 -12.34 -1.74 -0.16
N LEU A 331 -13.04 -0.91 0.62
CA LEU A 331 -14.37 -1.18 1.13
C LEU A 331 -15.12 0.13 1.27
N ALA A 332 -16.34 0.19 0.76
CA ALA A 332 -17.25 1.29 1.02
C ALA A 332 -18.65 0.77 1.38
N TRP A 333 -19.32 1.44 2.30
CA TRP A 333 -20.73 1.15 2.63
C TRP A 333 -21.57 2.41 2.63
N HIS A 334 -22.83 2.27 2.19
CA HIS A 334 -23.73 3.40 2.01
C HIS A 334 -24.51 3.69 3.31
N HIS A 335 -24.91 4.96 3.48
CA HIS A 335 -25.72 5.40 4.62
C HIS A 335 -27.13 4.78 4.62
N THR A 336 -27.67 4.50 3.43
CA THR A 336 -29.06 4.04 3.27
C THR A 336 -29.25 2.75 2.48
N VAL A 337 -28.26 2.31 1.71
CA VAL A 337 -28.38 1.15 0.79
C VAL A 337 -27.54 0.00 1.32
N THR A 338 -28.07 -1.22 1.26
CA THR A 338 -27.45 -2.44 1.82
C THR A 338 -26.83 -3.34 0.75
N SER A 339 -26.37 -2.79 -0.38
CA SER A 339 -25.75 -3.56 -1.46
C SER A 339 -24.53 -4.36 -1.00
N ALA A 340 -23.82 -3.89 0.04
CA ALA A 340 -22.74 -4.61 0.72
C ALA A 340 -23.21 -5.58 1.84
N GLY A 341 -24.52 -5.78 2.01
CA GLY A 341 -25.13 -6.57 3.09
C GLY A 341 -25.28 -5.82 4.43
N PHE A 342 -24.84 -4.55 4.51
CA PHE A 342 -24.98 -3.70 5.69
C PHE A 342 -24.96 -2.21 5.34
N ARG A 343 -25.33 -1.36 6.30
CA ARG A 343 -25.29 0.12 6.21
C ARG A 343 -24.67 0.73 7.47
N GLY A 344 -24.21 1.96 7.36
CA GLY A 344 -23.55 2.71 8.41
C GLY A 344 -23.25 4.14 7.94
N SER A 345 -22.87 5.02 8.85
CA SER A 345 -22.64 6.44 8.54
C SER A 345 -21.54 7.08 9.38
N SER A 346 -20.62 6.28 9.93
CA SER A 346 -19.42 6.81 10.59
C SER A 346 -18.36 5.72 10.82
N ALA A 347 -17.43 5.57 9.87
CA ALA A 347 -16.25 4.72 10.00
C ALA A 347 -15.34 5.25 11.13
N SER A 348 -15.18 4.49 12.22
CA SER A 348 -14.64 5.04 13.50
C SER A 348 -13.51 4.24 14.15
N GLY A 349 -13.05 3.17 13.51
CA GLY A 349 -11.97 2.34 14.04
C GLY A 349 -11.81 1.08 13.21
N LEU A 350 -10.56 0.62 13.08
CA LEU A 350 -10.25 -0.63 12.40
C LEU A 350 -8.97 -1.25 12.96
N CYS A 351 -8.83 -2.56 12.84
CA CYS A 351 -7.65 -3.30 13.23
C CYS A 351 -7.59 -4.65 12.52
N LEU A 352 -6.45 -5.00 11.95
CA LEU A 352 -6.22 -6.33 11.38
C LEU A 352 -5.96 -7.32 12.51
N TYR A 353 -6.79 -8.36 12.63
CA TYR A 353 -6.60 -9.38 13.66
C TYR A 353 -5.62 -10.47 13.20
N ARG A 354 -4.47 -10.56 13.88
CA ARG A 354 -3.35 -11.47 13.56
C ARG A 354 -3.24 -12.63 14.55
N GLY A 355 -4.10 -12.66 15.56
CA GLY A 355 -4.11 -13.69 16.59
C GLY A 355 -4.64 -15.04 16.11
N GLN A 356 -4.39 -16.07 16.92
CA GLN A 356 -4.89 -17.44 16.71
C GLN A 356 -5.93 -17.86 17.77
N ARG A 357 -6.22 -16.98 18.74
CA ARG A 357 -7.13 -17.29 19.87
C ARG A 357 -8.59 -17.28 19.49
N TYR A 358 -8.97 -16.41 18.57
CA TYR A 358 -10.31 -16.39 18.01
C TYR A 358 -10.51 -17.61 17.09
N PRO A 359 -11.76 -18.05 16.90
CA PRO A 359 -12.10 -19.08 15.93
C PRO A 359 -11.55 -18.80 14.53
N GLU A 360 -11.29 -19.87 13.77
CA GLU A 360 -10.64 -19.81 12.46
C GLU A 360 -11.29 -18.81 11.51
N VAL A 361 -12.63 -18.74 11.52
CA VAL A 361 -13.41 -17.82 10.69
C VAL A 361 -13.04 -16.34 10.88
N TYR A 362 -12.48 -15.93 12.02
CA TYR A 362 -12.10 -14.54 12.29
C TYR A 362 -10.61 -14.25 12.09
N ARG A 363 -9.77 -15.27 11.88
CA ARG A 363 -8.31 -15.12 11.79
C ARG A 363 -7.93 -14.41 10.50
N GLY A 364 -7.01 -13.46 10.57
CA GLY A 364 -6.54 -12.70 9.41
C GLY A 364 -7.53 -11.68 8.85
N ARG A 365 -8.71 -11.52 9.47
CA ARG A 365 -9.72 -10.55 9.01
C ARG A 365 -9.44 -9.14 9.52
N LEU A 366 -9.83 -8.15 8.71
CA LEU A 366 -9.86 -6.75 9.09
C LEU A 366 -11.14 -6.44 9.87
N PHE A 367 -11.00 -6.11 11.15
CA PHE A 367 -12.11 -5.67 11.98
C PHE A 367 -12.33 -4.17 11.85
N PHE A 368 -13.58 -3.72 11.77
CA PHE A 368 -13.91 -2.30 11.63
C PHE A 368 -15.27 -1.93 12.23
N PHE A 369 -15.37 -0.68 12.69
CA PHE A 369 -16.51 -0.12 13.41
C PHE A 369 -17.31 0.87 12.57
N ASP A 370 -18.61 0.91 12.85
CA ASP A 370 -19.44 2.09 12.58
C ASP A 370 -19.98 2.70 13.88
N TYR A 371 -19.66 3.96 14.14
CA TYR A 371 -20.02 4.67 15.36
C TYR A 371 -21.53 4.91 15.45
N VAL A 372 -22.18 5.26 14.33
CA VAL A 372 -23.62 5.56 14.29
C VAL A 372 -24.44 4.28 14.19
N GLY A 373 -23.98 3.34 13.37
CA GLY A 373 -24.54 2.00 13.17
C GLY A 373 -24.43 1.11 14.40
N ARG A 374 -23.48 1.38 15.31
CA ARG A 374 -23.27 0.66 16.57
C ARG A 374 -22.94 -0.81 16.38
N TRP A 375 -22.12 -1.11 15.39
CA TRP A 375 -21.72 -2.48 15.08
C TRP A 375 -20.21 -2.58 14.84
N LEU A 376 -19.72 -3.82 14.94
CA LEU A 376 -18.38 -4.28 14.58
C LEU A 376 -18.52 -5.39 13.53
N ARG A 377 -17.74 -5.29 12.46
CA ARG A 377 -17.70 -6.28 11.38
C ARG A 377 -16.28 -6.74 11.11
N ALA A 378 -16.15 -7.89 10.45
CA ALA A 378 -14.87 -8.50 10.09
C ALA A 378 -14.84 -8.82 8.59
N ALA A 379 -13.98 -8.14 7.84
CA ALA A 379 -13.77 -8.33 6.41
C ALA A 379 -12.63 -9.34 6.15
N GLU A 380 -12.88 -10.31 5.30
CA GLU A 380 -11.85 -11.16 4.71
C GLU A 380 -11.21 -10.46 3.52
N LEU A 381 -9.89 -10.51 3.48
CA LEU A 381 -9.09 -9.91 2.43
C LEU A 381 -8.35 -11.02 1.68
N ASP A 382 -8.21 -10.89 0.37
CA ASP A 382 -7.31 -11.74 -0.41
C ASP A 382 -5.85 -11.25 -0.31
N GLU A 383 -4.95 -11.92 -1.05
CA GLU A 383 -3.51 -11.59 -1.08
C GLU A 383 -3.23 -10.18 -1.65
N SER A 384 -4.18 -9.59 -2.38
CA SER A 384 -4.13 -8.23 -2.93
C SER A 384 -4.90 -7.21 -2.08
N PHE A 385 -5.27 -7.59 -0.85
CA PHE A 385 -6.05 -6.79 0.10
C PHE A 385 -7.44 -6.37 -0.40
N GLN A 386 -8.01 -7.10 -1.36
CA GLN A 386 -9.39 -6.89 -1.80
C GLN A 386 -10.37 -7.66 -0.90
N VAL A 387 -11.52 -7.04 -0.60
CA VAL A 387 -12.53 -7.63 0.27
C VAL A 387 -13.26 -8.77 -0.42
N GLN A 388 -13.22 -9.97 0.17
CA GLN A 388 -13.90 -11.18 -0.32
C GLN A 388 -15.26 -11.40 0.35
N SER A 389 -15.33 -11.18 1.67
CA SER A 389 -16.56 -11.35 2.44
C SER A 389 -16.56 -10.48 3.69
N VAL A 390 -17.73 -10.11 4.20
CA VAL A 390 -17.88 -9.35 5.45
C VAL A 390 -18.83 -10.08 6.39
N LEU A 391 -18.35 -10.35 7.61
CA LEU A 391 -19.13 -10.99 8.66
C LEU A 391 -19.57 -9.96 9.69
N ALA A 392 -20.81 -10.13 10.18
CA ALA A 392 -21.24 -9.48 11.42
C ALA A 392 -20.45 -10.06 12.60
N PHE A 393 -20.04 -9.20 13.53
CA PHE A 393 -19.35 -9.62 14.74
C PHE A 393 -20.04 -9.06 15.99
N GLY A 394 -20.08 -7.74 16.13
CA GLY A 394 -20.66 -7.09 17.30
C GLY A 394 -21.84 -6.21 16.92
N GLU A 395 -22.89 -6.22 17.74
CA GLU A 395 -24.07 -5.36 17.60
C GLU A 395 -24.31 -4.59 18.92
N ASN A 396 -25.06 -3.49 18.87
CA ASN A 396 -25.31 -2.60 20.02
C ASN A 396 -24.04 -2.05 20.69
N MET A 397 -22.95 -1.91 19.94
CA MET A 397 -21.70 -1.33 20.42
C MET A 397 -21.85 0.20 20.50
N LEU A 398 -21.98 0.72 21.72
CA LEU A 398 -22.26 2.15 21.92
C LEU A 398 -21.00 3.00 21.69
N GLY A 399 -21.02 3.78 20.61
CA GLY A 399 -20.01 4.80 20.29
C GLY A 399 -18.56 4.31 20.27
N PRO A 400 -18.22 3.22 19.56
CA PRO A 400 -16.84 2.77 19.39
C PRO A 400 -15.99 3.84 18.68
N VAL A 401 -14.77 4.06 19.16
CA VAL A 401 -13.90 5.15 18.69
C VAL A 401 -12.42 4.78 18.58
N ASP A 402 -12.01 3.60 19.04
CA ASP A 402 -10.65 3.07 18.82
C ASP A 402 -10.66 1.55 18.89
N LEU A 403 -9.78 0.90 18.14
CA LEU A 403 -9.60 -0.55 18.09
C LEU A 403 -8.12 -0.86 17.94
N VAL A 404 -7.55 -1.64 18.86
CA VAL A 404 -6.13 -2.04 18.83
C VAL A 404 -5.98 -3.50 19.24
N GLU A 405 -4.91 -4.15 18.79
CA GLU A 405 -4.50 -5.46 19.31
C GLU A 405 -3.72 -5.30 20.61
N GLN A 406 -4.01 -6.14 21.60
CA GLN A 406 -3.17 -6.30 22.77
C GLN A 406 -1.90 -7.10 22.42
N PRO A 407 -0.68 -6.62 22.76
CA PRO A 407 0.53 -7.42 22.62
C PRO A 407 0.45 -8.76 23.35
N GLY A 408 1.06 -9.80 22.76
CA GLY A 408 1.07 -11.16 23.30
C GLY A 408 -0.20 -11.94 22.97
N THR A 409 -1.34 -11.56 23.54
CA THR A 409 -2.60 -12.30 23.31
C THR A 409 -3.19 -12.06 21.94
N LEU A 410 -2.94 -10.87 21.36
CA LEU A 410 -3.54 -10.36 20.13
C LEU A 410 -5.08 -10.23 20.21
N ASP A 411 -5.66 -10.31 21.41
CA ASP A 411 -7.07 -9.99 21.62
C ASP A 411 -7.32 -8.53 21.22
N LEU A 412 -8.45 -8.27 20.57
CA LEU A 412 -8.85 -6.92 20.19
C LEU A 412 -9.36 -6.16 21.41
N VAL A 413 -8.91 -4.92 21.56
CA VAL A 413 -9.30 -4.02 22.64
C VAL A 413 -9.86 -2.75 22.05
N TYR A 414 -11.05 -2.36 22.51
CA TYR A 414 -11.76 -1.20 21.98
C TYR A 414 -12.04 -0.16 23.05
N ALA A 415 -12.06 1.11 22.61
CA ALA A 415 -12.57 2.23 23.39
C ALA A 415 -13.94 2.64 22.84
N SER A 416 -14.88 2.92 23.74
CA SER A 416 -16.25 3.29 23.41
C SER A 416 -16.74 4.43 24.30
N LEU A 417 -17.30 5.46 23.68
CA LEU A 417 -17.92 6.57 24.39
C LEU A 417 -19.25 6.13 25.02
N PRO A 418 -19.58 6.63 26.23
CA PRO A 418 -18.85 7.66 26.96
C PRO A 418 -17.78 7.13 27.93
N ALA A 419 -17.67 5.83 28.21
CA ALA A 419 -16.97 5.36 29.41
C ALA A 419 -16.43 3.92 29.37
N THR A 420 -16.27 3.32 28.19
CA THR A 420 -15.89 1.91 28.07
C THR A 420 -14.50 1.78 27.46
N VAL A 421 -13.66 0.96 28.09
CA VAL A 421 -12.49 0.31 27.47
C VAL A 421 -12.64 -1.17 27.77
N ALA A 422 -12.63 -2.03 26.75
CA ALA A 422 -12.87 -3.45 26.94
C ALA A 422 -12.09 -4.31 25.94
N ARG A 423 -11.70 -5.49 26.40
CA ARG A 423 -11.07 -6.56 25.61
C ARG A 423 -12.13 -7.52 25.11
N LEU A 424 -12.14 -7.79 23.82
CA LEU A 424 -12.88 -8.89 23.24
C LEU A 424 -12.09 -10.16 23.48
N ARG A 425 -12.64 -11.09 24.26
CA ARG A 425 -11.99 -12.37 24.56
C ARG A 425 -12.90 -13.51 24.13
N TYR A 426 -12.33 -14.47 23.42
CA TYR A 426 -12.96 -15.74 23.16
C TYR A 426 -12.66 -16.71 24.32
N LEU A 427 -13.71 -17.20 24.99
CA LEU A 427 -13.63 -18.10 26.15
C LEU A 427 -13.81 -19.58 25.78
N GLY A 428 -13.95 -19.91 24.49
CA GLY A 428 -14.10 -21.30 24.04
C GLY A 428 -15.47 -21.91 24.30
N ALA A 429 -16.54 -21.12 24.20
CA ALA A 429 -17.82 -21.69 23.80
C ALA A 429 -17.91 -21.56 22.28
N GLY A 430 -18.44 -22.56 21.60
CA GLY A 430 -18.47 -22.65 20.16
C GLY A 430 -19.09 -21.43 19.45
N ILE A 431 -19.00 -21.42 18.12
CA ILE A 431 -19.73 -20.46 17.29
C ILE A 431 -21.09 -21.10 16.99
N PRO A 432 -22.22 -20.40 17.20
CA PRO A 432 -23.51 -20.97 16.85
C PRO A 432 -23.54 -21.34 15.36
N PRO A 433 -24.20 -22.46 15.01
CA PRO A 433 -24.23 -22.91 13.63
C PRO A 433 -24.93 -21.91 12.73
N VAL A 434 -24.54 -21.85 11.45
CA VAL A 434 -25.25 -21.13 10.40
C VAL A 434 -26.38 -22.01 9.90
N ALA A 435 -27.61 -21.54 10.07
CA ALA A 435 -28.79 -22.23 9.58
C ALA A 435 -29.10 -21.83 8.12
N VAL A 436 -29.38 -22.83 7.29
CA VAL A 436 -29.88 -22.67 5.91
C VAL A 436 -31.13 -23.52 5.79
N ALA A 437 -32.26 -22.89 5.49
CA ALA A 437 -33.56 -23.55 5.35
C ALA A 437 -34.02 -23.53 3.89
N SER A 438 -34.61 -24.64 3.45
CA SER A 438 -35.24 -24.77 2.13
C SER A 438 -36.52 -25.61 2.25
N ALA A 439 -37.44 -25.43 1.30
CA ALA A 439 -38.73 -26.12 1.27
C ALA A 439 -39.02 -26.64 -0.15
N THR A 440 -39.56 -27.84 -0.28
CA THR A 440 -39.91 -28.43 -1.57
C THR A 440 -41.22 -29.23 -1.49
N PRO A 441 -42.28 -28.80 -2.18
CA PRO A 441 -42.44 -27.48 -2.80
C PRO A 441 -42.68 -26.39 -1.72
N ALA A 442 -42.22 -25.15 -1.93
CA ALA A 442 -42.52 -24.04 -1.00
C ALA A 442 -43.90 -23.40 -1.27
N HIS A 443 -44.50 -23.72 -2.40
CA HIS A 443 -45.75 -23.14 -2.91
C HIS A 443 -46.43 -24.13 -3.85
N GLY A 444 -47.71 -23.93 -4.17
CA GLY A 444 -48.44 -24.74 -5.12
C GLY A 444 -49.96 -24.76 -4.86
N PRO A 445 -50.73 -25.42 -5.75
CA PRO A 445 -52.17 -25.48 -5.65
C PRO A 445 -52.62 -26.46 -4.56
N GLY A 446 -53.67 -26.09 -3.81
CA GLY A 446 -54.26 -26.92 -2.76
C GLY A 446 -53.42 -26.99 -1.48
N ASP A 447 -53.73 -27.99 -0.67
CA ASP A 447 -52.92 -28.33 0.51
C ASP A 447 -51.56 -28.88 0.06
N LEU A 448 -50.48 -28.42 0.69
CA LEU A 448 -49.11 -28.75 0.29
C LEU A 448 -48.45 -29.69 1.28
N LEU A 449 -48.13 -30.90 0.83
CA LEU A 449 -47.17 -31.74 1.53
C LEU A 449 -45.76 -31.25 1.19
N VAL A 450 -45.12 -30.57 2.13
CA VAL A 450 -43.81 -29.93 1.94
C VAL A 450 -42.72 -30.74 2.63
N THR A 451 -41.65 -31.00 1.90
CA THR A 451 -40.37 -31.44 2.48
C THR A 451 -39.49 -30.23 2.77
N LEU A 452 -39.25 -29.96 4.04
CA LEU A 452 -38.30 -28.97 4.54
C LEU A 452 -36.92 -29.61 4.65
N SER A 453 -35.87 -28.87 4.29
CA SER A 453 -34.48 -29.33 4.32
C SER A 453 -33.55 -28.26 4.89
N ALA A 454 -32.69 -28.71 5.80
CA ALA A 454 -31.64 -27.92 6.44
C ALA A 454 -30.29 -28.07 5.71
N ALA A 455 -30.27 -28.70 4.53
CA ALA A 455 -29.06 -28.88 3.75
C ALA A 455 -28.39 -27.53 3.43
N GLY A 456 -27.07 -27.46 3.62
CA GLY A 456 -26.31 -26.21 3.54
C GLY A 456 -26.12 -25.50 4.88
N SER A 457 -26.85 -25.90 5.92
CA SER A 457 -26.52 -25.50 7.29
C SER A 457 -25.19 -26.09 7.69
N SER A 458 -24.37 -25.32 8.40
CA SER A 458 -23.08 -25.77 8.86
C SER A 458 -22.74 -25.14 10.20
N ASP A 459 -21.96 -25.86 10.97
CA ASP A 459 -21.29 -25.27 12.11
C ASP A 459 -19.96 -24.65 11.64
N PRO A 460 -19.68 -23.37 11.93
CA PRO A 460 -18.43 -22.71 11.54
C PRO A 460 -17.16 -23.36 12.09
N GLU A 461 -17.26 -24.19 13.13
CA GLU A 461 -16.16 -24.94 13.72
C GLU A 461 -16.16 -26.41 13.25
N GLY A 462 -17.04 -26.76 12.31
CA GLY A 462 -17.16 -28.10 11.75
C GLY A 462 -17.78 -29.12 12.70
N GLN A 463 -18.50 -28.67 13.75
CA GLN A 463 -19.18 -29.54 14.69
C GLN A 463 -20.40 -30.25 14.06
N ASP A 464 -20.76 -31.40 14.63
CA ASP A 464 -22.03 -32.06 14.30
C ASP A 464 -23.20 -31.18 14.75
N THR A 465 -24.29 -31.19 13.97
CA THR A 465 -25.48 -30.36 14.24
C THR A 465 -26.77 -31.18 14.30
N THR A 466 -27.73 -30.69 15.06
CA THR A 466 -29.10 -31.18 15.18
C THR A 466 -30.07 -30.11 14.70
N TYR A 467 -31.24 -30.52 14.22
CA TYR A 467 -32.15 -29.64 13.48
C TYR A 467 -33.57 -29.76 14.06
N ALA A 468 -34.17 -28.63 14.39
CA ALA A 468 -35.56 -28.52 14.83
C ALA A 468 -36.34 -27.59 13.90
N TRP A 469 -37.54 -28.01 13.51
CA TRP A 469 -38.42 -27.27 12.62
C TRP A 469 -39.68 -26.87 13.36
N GLU A 470 -40.02 -25.58 13.30
CA GLU A 470 -41.31 -25.03 13.72
C GLU A 470 -42.05 -24.64 12.44
N PHE A 471 -43.21 -25.21 12.17
CA PHE A 471 -43.85 -25.08 10.86
C PHE A 471 -44.60 -23.75 10.66
N GLY A 472 -44.87 -23.01 11.73
CA GLY A 472 -45.57 -21.72 11.69
C GLY A 472 -47.09 -21.83 11.88
N ASP A 473 -47.65 -23.03 11.90
CA ASP A 473 -49.07 -23.34 12.18
C ASP A 473 -49.31 -23.94 13.58
N GLY A 474 -48.24 -24.04 14.38
CA GLY A 474 -48.25 -24.63 15.72
C GLY A 474 -47.74 -26.06 15.80
N GLU A 475 -47.46 -26.72 14.67
CA GLU A 475 -46.80 -28.03 14.64
C GLU A 475 -45.26 -27.92 14.48
N SER A 476 -44.53 -29.01 14.76
CA SER A 476 -43.07 -29.06 14.74
C SER A 476 -42.52 -30.45 14.44
N ALA A 477 -41.28 -30.51 13.95
CA ALA A 477 -40.53 -31.75 13.72
C ALA A 477 -39.03 -31.57 14.00
N ALA A 478 -38.25 -32.64 13.83
CA ALA A 478 -36.79 -32.60 13.96
C ALA A 478 -36.13 -33.45 12.86
N GLY A 479 -34.89 -33.09 12.50
CA GLY A 479 -34.09 -33.77 11.50
C GLY A 479 -33.61 -32.86 10.38
N LEU A 480 -32.57 -33.29 9.66
CA LEU A 480 -32.01 -32.58 8.50
C LEU A 480 -33.09 -32.31 7.44
N THR A 481 -34.06 -33.22 7.35
CA THR A 481 -35.27 -33.07 6.53
C THR A 481 -36.51 -33.34 7.37
N ALA A 482 -37.60 -32.62 7.12
CA ALA A 482 -38.90 -32.83 7.75
C ALA A 482 -40.01 -32.76 6.69
N GLU A 483 -41.08 -33.55 6.86
CA GLU A 483 -42.28 -33.46 6.00
C GLU A 483 -43.45 -32.88 6.81
N HIS A 484 -44.19 -31.94 6.22
CA HIS A 484 -45.38 -31.35 6.84
C HIS A 484 -46.46 -31.03 5.83
N LEU A 485 -47.73 -31.20 6.21
CA LEU A 485 -48.88 -30.88 5.36
C LEU A 485 -49.46 -29.53 5.77
N TYR A 486 -49.26 -28.52 4.92
CA TYR A 486 -49.84 -27.20 5.09
C TYR A 486 -51.18 -27.09 4.37
N ALA A 487 -52.26 -26.88 5.11
CA ALA A 487 -53.61 -26.75 4.56
C ALA A 487 -54.11 -25.29 4.53
N GLY A 488 -55.03 -24.98 3.62
CA GLY A 488 -55.69 -23.67 3.54
C GLY A 488 -55.07 -22.68 2.56
N THR A 489 -55.26 -21.38 2.80
CA THR A 489 -54.82 -20.29 1.90
C THR A 489 -53.90 -19.27 2.59
N GLU A 490 -53.63 -19.46 3.88
CA GLU A 490 -52.73 -18.59 4.65
C GLU A 490 -51.27 -18.98 4.34
N SER A 491 -50.38 -17.98 4.38
CA SER A 491 -48.94 -18.21 4.24
C SER A 491 -48.33 -18.52 5.59
N TYR A 492 -47.43 -19.51 5.65
CA TYR A 492 -46.78 -19.98 6.86
C TYR A 492 -45.29 -19.71 6.78
N LEU A 493 -44.69 -19.27 7.89
CA LEU A 493 -43.25 -19.07 7.97
C LEU A 493 -42.64 -20.22 8.77
N ALA A 494 -42.05 -21.18 8.06
CA ALA A 494 -41.39 -22.33 8.66
C ALA A 494 -40.00 -21.92 9.15
N ARG A 495 -39.70 -22.17 10.41
CA ARG A 495 -38.44 -21.79 11.07
C ARG A 495 -37.60 -23.02 11.37
N LEU A 496 -36.40 -23.08 10.81
CA LEU A 496 -35.35 -24.00 11.19
C LEU A 496 -34.56 -23.42 12.36
N THR A 497 -34.31 -24.24 13.37
CA THR A 497 -33.28 -24.00 14.39
C THR A 497 -32.24 -25.12 14.29
N VAL A 498 -31.00 -24.75 14.00
CA VAL A 498 -29.84 -25.66 13.97
C VAL A 498 -29.13 -25.53 15.31
N THR A 499 -28.79 -26.65 15.94
CA THR A 499 -28.10 -26.69 17.24
C THR A 499 -26.83 -27.52 17.14
N ASP A 500 -25.68 -27.01 17.53
CA ASP A 500 -24.40 -27.74 17.53
C ASP A 500 -24.28 -28.73 18.72
N THR A 501 -23.14 -29.43 18.81
CA THR A 501 -22.87 -30.36 19.93
C THR A 501 -22.66 -29.69 21.29
N GLU A 502 -22.43 -28.38 21.30
CA GLU A 502 -22.27 -27.58 22.52
C GLU A 502 -23.59 -26.93 22.97
N GLY A 503 -24.66 -27.07 22.19
CA GLY A 503 -26.00 -26.57 22.48
C GLY A 503 -26.25 -25.14 21.99
N LEU A 504 -25.40 -24.57 21.16
CA LEU A 504 -25.59 -23.26 20.56
C LEU A 504 -26.46 -23.36 19.32
N THR A 505 -27.23 -22.31 19.02
CA THR A 505 -28.24 -22.36 17.98
C THR A 505 -28.15 -21.24 16.95
N GLY A 506 -28.31 -21.58 15.67
CA GLY A 506 -28.66 -20.65 14.59
C GLY A 506 -30.07 -20.89 14.08
N ALA A 507 -30.68 -19.91 13.41
CA ALA A 507 -32.02 -20.06 12.85
C ALA A 507 -32.15 -19.45 11.46
N ALA A 508 -33.00 -20.07 10.64
CA ALA A 508 -33.36 -19.63 9.29
C ALA A 508 -34.85 -19.84 9.07
N GLU A 509 -35.46 -19.04 8.19
CA GLU A 509 -36.89 -19.10 7.90
C GLU A 509 -37.14 -19.31 6.41
N VAL A 510 -38.19 -20.05 6.07
CA VAL A 510 -38.66 -20.25 4.70
C VAL A 510 -40.18 -20.06 4.65
N LEU A 511 -40.63 -19.23 3.69
CA LEU A 511 -42.05 -18.96 3.48
C LEU A 511 -42.69 -20.11 2.70
N ILE A 512 -43.84 -20.58 3.19
CA ILE A 512 -44.67 -21.62 2.60
C ILE A 512 -46.01 -21.00 2.23
N THR A 513 -46.45 -21.16 0.98
CA THR A 513 -47.71 -20.56 0.51
C THR A 513 -48.59 -21.60 -0.20
N PRO A 514 -49.44 -22.34 0.55
CA PRO A 514 -50.45 -23.22 -0.03
C PRO A 514 -51.52 -22.44 -0.79
N ASN A 515 -52.11 -23.07 -1.81
CA ASN A 515 -53.02 -22.42 -2.75
C ASN A 515 -52.45 -21.13 -3.36
N ASN A 516 -51.15 -21.05 -3.60
CA ASN A 516 -50.52 -19.98 -4.37
C ASN A 516 -49.41 -20.56 -5.23
N THR A 517 -49.27 -20.06 -6.44
CA THR A 517 -48.10 -20.31 -7.28
C THR A 517 -47.39 -19.00 -7.59
N PRO A 518 -46.07 -18.99 -7.80
CA PRO A 518 -45.41 -17.79 -8.29
C PRO A 518 -45.95 -17.48 -9.70
N PRO A 519 -45.99 -16.19 -10.08
CA PRO A 519 -46.31 -15.82 -11.45
C PRO A 519 -45.31 -16.49 -12.39
N SER A 520 -45.71 -16.80 -13.61
CA SER A 520 -44.80 -17.35 -14.63
C SER A 520 -44.50 -16.30 -15.68
N ILE A 521 -43.22 -15.94 -15.86
CA ILE A 521 -42.79 -15.16 -17.03
C ILE A 521 -42.84 -16.10 -18.25
N LEU A 522 -43.84 -15.92 -19.10
CA LEU A 522 -44.11 -16.77 -20.27
C LEU A 522 -43.15 -16.48 -21.42
N THR A 523 -42.84 -15.19 -21.65
CA THR A 523 -41.89 -14.76 -22.68
C THR A 523 -41.13 -13.53 -22.21
N LEU A 524 -39.84 -13.47 -22.55
CA LEU A 524 -39.04 -12.25 -22.54
C LEU A 524 -38.64 -12.01 -24.00
N SER A 525 -39.38 -11.13 -24.69
CA SER A 525 -39.26 -10.90 -26.14
C SER A 525 -38.23 -9.84 -26.49
N ALA A 526 -37.96 -8.91 -25.57
CA ALA A 526 -36.88 -7.94 -25.69
C ALA A 526 -36.40 -7.45 -24.31
N PRO A 527 -35.08 -7.24 -24.11
CA PRO A 527 -33.99 -7.65 -25.00
C PRO A 527 -33.70 -9.16 -24.92
N LEU A 528 -33.03 -9.73 -25.92
CA LEU A 528 -32.61 -11.14 -25.88
C LEU A 528 -31.21 -11.28 -25.27
N GLU A 529 -30.92 -12.43 -24.65
CA GLU A 529 -29.59 -12.77 -24.14
C GLU A 529 -28.51 -12.60 -25.22
N GLY A 530 -27.47 -11.85 -24.88
CA GLY A 530 -26.33 -11.56 -25.76
C GLY A 530 -26.64 -10.62 -26.92
N SER A 531 -27.83 -10.01 -26.97
CA SER A 531 -28.14 -8.99 -27.96
C SER A 531 -27.35 -7.70 -27.70
N THR A 532 -27.28 -6.86 -28.72
CA THR A 532 -26.56 -5.59 -28.65
C THR A 532 -27.51 -4.41 -28.49
N PHE A 533 -27.06 -3.36 -27.83
CA PHE A 533 -27.73 -2.06 -27.80
C PHE A 533 -26.79 -0.98 -28.34
N HIS A 534 -27.38 0.16 -28.72
CA HIS A 534 -26.64 1.39 -29.01
C HIS A 534 -26.96 2.43 -27.95
N THR A 535 -25.92 3.07 -27.41
CA THR A 535 -26.10 4.14 -26.44
C THR A 535 -26.90 5.30 -27.02
N GLY A 536 -27.87 5.81 -26.25
CA GLY A 536 -28.71 6.94 -26.65
C GLY A 536 -29.84 6.57 -27.60
N GLU A 537 -29.95 5.30 -28.01
CA GLU A 537 -31.07 4.78 -28.78
C GLU A 537 -32.08 4.08 -27.85
N PRO A 538 -33.39 4.11 -28.15
CA PRO A 538 -34.38 3.41 -27.34
C PRO A 538 -34.17 1.89 -27.36
N LEU A 539 -34.25 1.27 -26.18
CA LEU A 539 -34.24 -0.17 -25.93
C LEU A 539 -35.61 -0.62 -25.45
N ASP A 540 -36.22 -1.53 -26.20
CA ASP A 540 -37.50 -2.13 -25.85
C ASP A 540 -37.31 -3.17 -24.73
N LEU A 541 -38.15 -3.08 -23.69
CA LEU A 541 -38.29 -4.07 -22.64
C LEU A 541 -39.68 -4.69 -22.77
N GLU A 542 -39.74 -5.96 -23.14
CA GLU A 542 -41.01 -6.65 -23.39
C GLU A 542 -41.00 -8.05 -22.82
N ALA A 543 -42.02 -8.32 -22.01
CA ALA A 543 -42.32 -9.63 -21.49
C ALA A 543 -43.82 -9.89 -21.44
N THR A 544 -44.19 -11.17 -21.29
CA THR A 544 -45.53 -11.56 -20.88
C THR A 544 -45.40 -12.44 -19.64
N ALA A 545 -46.33 -12.25 -18.69
CA ALA A 545 -46.39 -13.05 -17.49
C ALA A 545 -47.85 -13.38 -17.15
N PHE A 546 -48.05 -14.46 -16.42
CA PHE A 546 -49.36 -14.90 -15.97
C PHE A 546 -49.25 -15.58 -14.62
N ASP A 547 -50.19 -15.29 -13.74
CA ASP A 547 -50.36 -16.03 -12.50
C ASP A 547 -51.71 -16.77 -12.50
N ALA A 548 -51.74 -18.00 -11.97
CA ALA A 548 -52.95 -18.82 -11.99
C ALA A 548 -54.04 -18.31 -11.04
N GLU A 549 -53.65 -17.65 -9.95
CA GLU A 549 -54.54 -17.17 -8.89
C GLU A 549 -54.94 -15.70 -9.08
N ASP A 550 -54.01 -14.85 -9.54
CA ASP A 550 -54.18 -13.40 -9.72
C ASP A 550 -54.44 -12.98 -11.18
N GLY A 551 -54.22 -13.87 -12.14
CA GLY A 551 -54.39 -13.57 -13.57
C GLY A 551 -53.27 -12.66 -14.11
N PRO A 552 -53.55 -11.80 -15.10
CA PRO A 552 -52.52 -10.99 -15.76
C PRO A 552 -52.16 -9.68 -15.05
N GLU A 553 -52.89 -9.30 -13.98
CA GLU A 553 -52.67 -8.04 -13.26
C GLU A 553 -51.54 -8.18 -12.23
N LEU A 554 -50.31 -8.29 -12.73
CA LEU A 554 -49.09 -8.51 -11.94
C LEU A 554 -48.21 -7.26 -11.85
N GLN A 555 -47.45 -7.13 -10.76
CA GLN A 555 -46.47 -6.07 -10.63
C GLN A 555 -45.16 -6.50 -11.30
N ALA A 556 -44.70 -5.77 -12.30
CA ALA A 556 -43.45 -6.07 -13.01
C ALA A 556 -42.47 -4.90 -12.87
N THR A 557 -41.21 -5.21 -12.56
CA THR A 557 -40.13 -4.24 -12.44
C THR A 557 -38.93 -4.72 -13.25
N TRP A 558 -38.45 -3.86 -14.13
CA TRP A 558 -37.19 -4.01 -14.84
C TRP A 558 -36.10 -3.21 -14.14
N THR A 559 -34.92 -3.80 -14.04
CA THR A 559 -33.70 -3.14 -13.57
C THR A 559 -32.59 -3.42 -14.57
N LEU A 560 -31.90 -2.36 -14.98
CA LEU A 560 -30.75 -2.46 -15.85
C LEU A 560 -29.54 -1.97 -15.05
N ASP A 561 -28.60 -2.86 -14.80
CA ASP A 561 -27.33 -2.53 -14.17
C ASP A 561 -26.32 -2.23 -15.27
N LEU A 562 -25.86 -0.98 -15.40
CA LEU A 562 -24.79 -0.64 -16.34
C LEU A 562 -23.47 -1.15 -15.76
N VAL A 563 -22.79 -2.02 -16.47
CA VAL A 563 -21.47 -2.53 -16.13
C VAL A 563 -20.47 -1.93 -17.10
N HIS A 564 -19.42 -1.30 -16.57
CA HIS A 564 -18.29 -0.86 -17.39
C HIS A 564 -16.99 -0.83 -16.60
N GLY A 565 -15.89 -1.14 -17.29
CA GLY A 565 -14.63 -1.44 -16.62
C GLY A 565 -14.82 -2.52 -15.55
N HIS A 566 -14.33 -2.26 -14.34
CA HIS A 566 -14.41 -3.19 -13.20
C HIS A 566 -15.59 -2.93 -12.23
N HIS A 567 -16.52 -2.03 -12.53
CA HIS A 567 -17.61 -1.70 -11.59
C HIS A 567 -18.98 -1.71 -12.26
N LEU A 568 -20.02 -1.86 -11.43
CA LEU A 568 -21.41 -1.85 -11.88
C LEU A 568 -22.16 -0.67 -11.27
N HIS A 569 -23.06 -0.09 -12.05
CA HIS A 569 -24.05 0.91 -11.63
C HIS A 569 -25.38 0.18 -11.46
N PRO A 570 -25.71 -0.30 -10.25
CA PRO A 570 -26.93 -1.05 -10.03
C PRO A 570 -28.14 -0.14 -10.24
N ASN A 571 -29.20 -0.67 -10.86
CA ASN A 571 -30.43 0.05 -11.17
C ASN A 571 -30.18 1.35 -11.93
N SER A 572 -29.15 1.40 -12.78
CA SER A 572 -28.84 2.57 -13.61
C SER A 572 -30.04 3.04 -14.42
N LEU A 573 -30.90 2.09 -14.82
CA LEU A 573 -32.25 2.35 -15.29
C LEU A 573 -33.22 1.39 -14.60
N THR A 574 -34.42 1.88 -14.34
CA THR A 574 -35.54 1.05 -13.87
C THR A 574 -36.78 1.38 -14.66
N ALA A 575 -37.60 0.37 -14.93
CA ALA A 575 -38.91 0.58 -15.53
C ALA A 575 -39.95 -0.33 -14.88
N SER A 576 -41.21 0.05 -14.97
CA SER A 576 -42.33 -0.72 -14.42
C SER A 576 -43.28 -1.16 -15.52
N GLY A 577 -43.92 -2.30 -15.32
CA GLY A 577 -44.83 -2.92 -16.27
C GLY A 577 -44.13 -3.99 -17.13
N LEU A 578 -44.94 -4.89 -17.69
CA LEU A 578 -44.45 -5.98 -18.56
C LEU A 578 -43.96 -5.47 -19.93
N SER A 579 -44.30 -4.24 -20.29
CA SER A 579 -43.75 -3.54 -21.46
C SER A 579 -43.31 -2.14 -21.03
N ALA A 580 -42.07 -1.80 -21.37
CA ALA A 580 -41.48 -0.50 -21.12
C ALA A 580 -40.48 -0.15 -22.21
N LEU A 581 -40.17 1.15 -22.31
CA LEU A 581 -39.14 1.67 -23.20
C LEU A 581 -38.14 2.43 -22.35
N VAL A 582 -36.86 2.08 -22.46
CA VAL A 582 -35.76 2.77 -21.77
C VAL A 582 -34.76 3.27 -22.79
N VAL A 583 -33.96 4.26 -22.45
CA VAL A 583 -32.88 4.76 -23.31
C VAL A 583 -31.58 4.53 -22.55
N PRO A 584 -30.78 3.50 -22.91
CA PRO A 584 -29.49 3.25 -22.28
C PRO A 584 -28.55 4.43 -22.48
N GLU A 585 -28.04 4.99 -21.39
CA GLU A 585 -26.98 5.99 -21.42
C GLU A 585 -25.65 5.32 -21.02
N ALA A 586 -24.60 5.51 -21.81
CA ALA A 586 -23.25 5.11 -21.44
C ALA A 586 -22.53 6.26 -20.72
N HIS A 587 -21.72 5.90 -19.74
CA HIS A 587 -20.87 6.83 -19.01
C HIS A 587 -19.40 6.59 -19.34
N GLY A 588 -18.93 7.25 -20.41
CA GLY A 588 -17.51 7.31 -20.79
C GLY A 588 -17.08 6.26 -21.83
N PRO A 589 -15.85 6.40 -22.37
CA PRO A 589 -15.27 5.39 -23.27
C PRO A 589 -14.89 4.14 -22.47
N GLY A 590 -15.36 2.96 -22.87
CA GLY A 590 -15.06 1.71 -22.16
C GLY A 590 -16.06 0.58 -22.44
N ASP A 591 -15.88 -0.51 -21.69
CA ASP A 591 -16.56 -1.80 -21.86
C ASP A 591 -17.99 -1.81 -21.31
N ASN A 592 -18.90 -1.07 -21.94
CA ASN A 592 -20.30 -0.98 -21.51
C ASN A 592 -21.10 -2.25 -21.85
N HIS A 593 -21.75 -2.84 -20.85
CA HIS A 593 -22.81 -3.82 -21.03
C HIS A 593 -23.88 -3.61 -19.95
N PHE A 594 -25.09 -4.15 -20.16
CA PHE A 594 -26.15 -4.12 -19.15
C PHE A 594 -26.53 -5.52 -18.71
N LEU A 595 -26.70 -5.66 -17.40
CA LEU A 595 -27.42 -6.78 -16.83
C LEU A 595 -28.88 -6.36 -16.63
N VAL A 596 -29.78 -6.96 -17.41
CA VAL A 596 -31.20 -6.61 -17.45
C VAL A 596 -31.99 -7.65 -16.68
N ARG A 597 -32.54 -7.28 -15.52
CA ARG A 597 -33.41 -8.16 -14.73
C ARG A 597 -34.85 -7.71 -14.80
N LEU A 598 -35.75 -8.66 -15.04
CA LEU A 598 -37.18 -8.55 -14.86
C LEU A 598 -37.58 -9.33 -13.61
N SER A 599 -38.28 -8.68 -12.68
CA SER A 599 -38.97 -9.32 -11.56
C SER A 599 -40.46 -9.10 -11.69
N VAL A 600 -41.26 -10.17 -11.64
CA VAL A 600 -42.72 -10.13 -11.71
C VAL A 600 -43.27 -10.70 -10.41
N THR A 601 -44.09 -9.95 -9.69
CA THR A 601 -44.64 -10.30 -8.36
C THR A 601 -46.17 -10.37 -8.39
N ASP A 602 -46.73 -11.37 -7.71
CA ASP A 602 -48.16 -11.56 -7.49
C ASP A 602 -48.71 -10.67 -6.33
N SER A 603 -49.99 -10.79 -6.01
CA SER A 603 -50.63 -10.01 -4.94
C SER A 603 -50.26 -10.46 -3.52
N ARG A 604 -49.67 -11.65 -3.38
CA ARG A 604 -49.29 -12.29 -2.11
C ARG A 604 -47.78 -12.32 -1.88
N GLY A 605 -47.00 -11.70 -2.76
CA GLY A 605 -45.56 -11.48 -2.64
C GLY A 605 -44.67 -12.59 -3.23
N LEU A 606 -45.21 -13.59 -3.94
CA LEU A 606 -44.36 -14.50 -4.71
C LEU A 606 -43.94 -13.84 -6.02
N ALA A 607 -42.72 -14.15 -6.48
CA ALA A 607 -42.18 -13.59 -7.70
C ALA A 607 -41.50 -14.63 -8.58
N ASP A 608 -41.44 -14.35 -9.88
CA ASP A 608 -40.56 -15.00 -10.85
C ASP A 608 -39.65 -13.94 -11.46
N GLU A 609 -38.42 -14.36 -11.75
CA GLU A 609 -37.37 -13.47 -12.23
C GLU A 609 -36.72 -14.03 -13.50
N ARG A 610 -36.33 -13.10 -14.38
CA ARG A 610 -35.52 -13.39 -15.55
C ARG A 610 -34.42 -12.35 -15.66
N GLU A 611 -33.22 -12.81 -15.95
CA GLU A 611 -32.06 -11.98 -16.20
C GLU A 611 -31.56 -12.26 -17.61
N VAL A 612 -31.20 -11.21 -18.34
CA VAL A 612 -30.46 -11.28 -19.59
C VAL A 612 -29.33 -10.27 -19.62
N GLU A 613 -28.27 -10.57 -20.33
CA GLU A 613 -27.13 -9.67 -20.52
C GLU A 613 -27.08 -9.15 -21.96
N ILE A 614 -26.85 -7.84 -22.11
CA ILE A 614 -26.76 -7.18 -23.43
C ILE A 614 -25.51 -6.31 -23.52
N TYR A 615 -24.95 -6.21 -24.72
CA TYR A 615 -23.63 -5.62 -24.94
C TYR A 615 -23.68 -4.36 -25.80
N ASP A 616 -22.77 -3.42 -25.56
CA ASP A 616 -22.61 -2.28 -26.45
C ASP A 616 -22.09 -2.76 -27.81
N ALA A 617 -22.85 -2.44 -28.87
CA ALA A 617 -22.52 -2.78 -30.24
C ALA A 617 -21.18 -2.19 -30.71
N ASP A 618 -20.67 -1.16 -30.03
CA ASP A 618 -19.46 -0.43 -30.40
C ASP A 618 -18.18 -0.89 -29.66
N SER A 619 -18.22 -2.03 -28.95
CA SER A 619 -17.07 -2.59 -28.22
C SER A 619 -15.96 -3.16 -29.14
N THR A 620 -14.72 -2.66 -29.00
CA THR A 620 -13.54 -3.04 -29.81
C THR A 620 -12.38 -3.47 -28.90
N PRO A 621 -11.60 -4.52 -29.24
CA PRO A 621 -10.45 -4.92 -28.42
C PRO A 621 -9.40 -3.81 -28.41
N LYS A 622 -8.75 -3.54 -27.28
CA LYS A 622 -7.64 -2.58 -27.20
C LYS A 622 -6.40 -3.23 -26.63
N ALA A 623 -5.24 -3.04 -27.28
CA ALA A 623 -3.98 -3.61 -26.83
C ALA A 623 -3.23 -2.63 -25.91
N HIS A 624 -2.77 -3.12 -24.76
CA HIS A 624 -2.03 -2.34 -23.76
C HIS A 624 -0.64 -2.93 -23.53
N LEU A 625 0.39 -2.08 -23.49
CA LEU A 625 1.80 -2.47 -23.42
C LEU A 625 2.60 -1.52 -22.52
N GLU A 626 3.28 -2.06 -21.53
CA GLU A 626 4.13 -1.35 -20.56
C GLU A 626 5.56 -1.93 -20.53
N PHE A 627 6.58 -1.05 -20.44
CA PHE A 627 7.97 -1.45 -20.21
C PHE A 627 8.80 -0.31 -19.57
N ASP A 628 9.64 -0.65 -18.57
CA ASP A 628 10.39 0.32 -17.74
C ASP A 628 11.89 0.47 -18.09
N GLN A 629 12.39 -0.23 -19.11
CA GLN A 629 13.83 -0.23 -19.43
C GLN A 629 14.18 0.74 -20.58
N GLU A 630 14.57 1.98 -20.25
CA GLU A 630 14.84 3.00 -21.28
C GLU A 630 16.00 2.65 -22.25
N HIS A 631 16.99 1.85 -21.84
CA HIS A 631 18.18 1.54 -22.66
C HIS A 631 18.68 0.11 -22.41
N ILE A 632 18.55 -0.79 -23.38
CA ILE A 632 19.05 -2.18 -23.29
C ILE A 632 20.28 -2.40 -24.16
N ARG A 633 21.18 -3.31 -23.77
CA ARG A 633 22.37 -3.67 -24.58
C ARG A 633 22.10 -4.92 -25.43
N VAL A 634 22.85 -5.08 -26.52
CA VAL A 634 22.84 -6.35 -27.28
C VAL A 634 23.08 -7.53 -26.34
N GLY A 635 22.17 -8.50 -26.36
CA GLY A 635 22.23 -9.71 -25.53
C GLY A 635 21.52 -9.62 -24.18
N GLN A 636 21.06 -8.43 -23.76
CA GLN A 636 20.26 -8.25 -22.55
C GLN A 636 18.79 -8.62 -22.80
N SER A 637 18.18 -9.33 -21.84
CA SER A 637 16.76 -9.71 -21.89
C SER A 637 15.85 -8.55 -21.50
N LEU A 638 14.85 -8.29 -22.33
CA LEU A 638 13.71 -7.40 -22.13
C LEU A 638 12.47 -8.24 -21.76
N THR A 639 11.71 -7.82 -20.75
CA THR A 639 10.47 -8.49 -20.33
C THR A 639 9.36 -7.44 -20.15
N PRO A 640 8.64 -7.06 -21.22
CA PRO A 640 7.52 -6.14 -21.17
C PRO A 640 6.25 -6.80 -20.59
N VAL A 641 5.26 -5.99 -20.21
CA VAL A 641 3.94 -6.42 -19.75
C VAL A 641 2.90 -5.99 -20.77
N GLY A 642 1.96 -6.86 -21.14
CA GLY A 642 0.88 -6.46 -22.04
C GLY A 642 -0.40 -7.28 -21.88
N HIS A 643 -1.54 -6.66 -22.14
CA HIS A 643 -2.88 -7.22 -21.99
C HIS A 643 -3.85 -6.64 -23.05
N VAL A 644 -5.11 -7.06 -22.98
CA VAL A 644 -6.20 -6.61 -23.88
C VAL A 644 -7.43 -6.14 -23.09
N ASP A 645 -8.10 -5.09 -23.59
CA ASP A 645 -9.36 -4.57 -23.04
C ASP A 645 -10.54 -4.84 -24.00
N PHE A 646 -11.69 -5.33 -23.51
CA PHE A 646 -12.92 -5.55 -24.31
C PHE A 646 -14.15 -5.92 -23.44
N ALA A 647 -15.36 -5.54 -23.90
CA ALA A 647 -16.62 -5.81 -23.19
C ALA A 647 -17.14 -7.23 -23.40
N ARG A 648 -17.08 -8.09 -22.37
CA ARG A 648 -17.80 -9.37 -22.33
C ARG A 648 -18.24 -9.73 -20.92
N GLY A 649 -19.37 -10.42 -20.83
CA GLY A 649 -19.95 -10.83 -19.58
C GLY A 649 -19.73 -12.31 -19.26
N ARG A 650 -20.53 -12.83 -18.34
CA ARG A 650 -20.23 -14.08 -17.60
C ARG A 650 -20.29 -15.38 -18.42
N LEU A 651 -20.81 -15.38 -19.66
CA LEU A 651 -21.32 -16.61 -20.28
C LEU A 651 -20.67 -17.13 -21.58
N LEU A 652 -19.60 -16.53 -22.13
CA LEU A 652 -18.87 -17.12 -23.27
C LEU A 652 -17.35 -16.90 -23.21
N VAL A 653 -16.59 -18.01 -23.12
CA VAL A 653 -15.12 -18.04 -23.19
C VAL A 653 -14.66 -17.97 -24.65
N LYS A 654 -14.76 -16.79 -25.25
CA LYS A 654 -13.99 -16.49 -26.47
C LYS A 654 -12.89 -15.53 -26.07
N GLN A 655 -11.66 -16.01 -26.09
CA GLN A 655 -10.49 -15.30 -25.65
C GLN A 655 -9.81 -14.56 -26.81
N ALA A 656 -9.06 -13.50 -26.51
CA ALA A 656 -8.31 -12.76 -27.50
C ALA A 656 -6.97 -13.44 -27.80
N THR A 657 -6.45 -13.22 -29.00
CA THR A 657 -5.06 -13.59 -29.33
C THR A 657 -4.17 -12.36 -29.16
N LEU A 658 -3.14 -12.47 -28.32
CA LEU A 658 -2.09 -11.47 -28.20
C LEU A 658 -0.86 -11.91 -29.01
N THR A 659 -0.46 -11.09 -29.98
CA THR A 659 0.75 -11.31 -30.78
C THR A 659 1.81 -10.26 -30.44
N TRP A 660 2.97 -10.72 -29.99
CA TRP A 660 4.14 -9.92 -29.66
C TRP A 660 5.13 -9.96 -30.82
N ASP A 661 5.17 -8.90 -31.63
CA ASP A 661 6.16 -8.72 -32.69
C ASP A 661 7.32 -7.87 -32.17
N TRP A 662 8.50 -8.49 -32.01
CA TRP A 662 9.67 -7.86 -31.42
C TRP A 662 10.39 -6.87 -32.35
N GLY A 663 9.99 -6.80 -33.62
CA GLY A 663 10.55 -5.88 -34.61
C GLY A 663 11.91 -6.29 -35.18
N ASP A 664 12.45 -7.45 -34.78
CA ASP A 664 13.66 -8.05 -35.35
C ASP A 664 13.37 -9.28 -36.24
N GLY A 665 12.08 -9.57 -36.47
CA GLY A 665 11.58 -10.71 -37.23
C GLY A 665 11.17 -11.90 -36.36
N THR A 666 11.30 -11.81 -35.04
CA THR A 666 10.77 -12.81 -34.09
C THR A 666 9.39 -12.40 -33.57
N VAL A 667 8.55 -13.40 -33.27
CA VAL A 667 7.17 -13.21 -32.81
C VAL A 667 6.84 -14.26 -31.75
N ASP A 668 6.20 -13.83 -30.67
CA ASP A 668 5.54 -14.70 -29.70
C ASP A 668 4.02 -14.54 -29.78
N ILE A 669 3.29 -15.64 -29.58
CA ILE A 669 1.82 -15.65 -29.62
C ILE A 669 1.31 -16.22 -28.30
N VAL A 670 0.48 -15.45 -27.62
CA VAL A 670 -0.30 -15.89 -26.46
C VAL A 670 -1.73 -16.07 -26.96
N LEU A 671 -2.11 -17.34 -27.08
CA LEU A 671 -3.50 -17.71 -27.30
C LEU A 671 -4.27 -17.48 -26.01
N ASP A 672 -5.55 -17.25 -26.16
CA ASP A 672 -6.48 -17.42 -25.08
C ASP A 672 -6.39 -16.36 -23.93
N SER A 673 -5.99 -15.13 -24.25
CA SER A 673 -5.90 -14.00 -23.29
C SER A 673 -7.28 -13.46 -22.90
N ALA A 674 -7.53 -13.37 -21.59
CA ALA A 674 -8.70 -12.70 -21.04
C ALA A 674 -8.52 -11.18 -20.93
N HIS A 675 -9.63 -10.47 -20.72
CA HIS A 675 -9.64 -9.05 -20.41
C HIS A 675 -8.76 -8.75 -19.18
N HIS A 676 -7.83 -7.80 -19.31
CA HIS A 676 -6.85 -7.41 -18.28
C HIS A 676 -5.95 -8.55 -17.75
N GLU A 677 -5.79 -9.65 -18.50
CA GLU A 677 -4.83 -10.69 -18.15
C GLU A 677 -3.42 -10.34 -18.66
N ASP A 678 -2.49 -10.15 -17.73
CA ASP A 678 -1.10 -9.81 -18.03
C ASP A 678 -0.34 -10.95 -18.73
N SER A 679 0.26 -10.64 -19.88
CA SER A 679 1.24 -11.47 -20.57
C SER A 679 2.65 -10.87 -20.44
N ARG A 680 3.66 -11.70 -20.13
CA ARG A 680 5.04 -11.27 -19.83
C ARG A 680 6.11 -12.10 -20.58
N PRO A 681 6.16 -12.07 -21.93
CA PRO A 681 7.19 -12.79 -22.66
C PRO A 681 8.56 -12.12 -22.50
N THR A 682 9.65 -12.86 -22.70
CA THR A 682 11.02 -12.35 -22.58
C THR A 682 11.76 -12.46 -23.91
N HIS A 683 12.50 -11.42 -24.32
CA HIS A 683 13.28 -11.40 -25.56
C HIS A 683 14.64 -10.73 -25.42
N ALA A 684 15.65 -11.13 -26.20
CA ALA A 684 16.98 -10.51 -26.21
C ALA A 684 17.42 -10.14 -27.64
N TYR A 685 17.72 -8.86 -27.86
CA TYR A 685 18.13 -8.37 -29.17
C TYR A 685 19.61 -8.68 -29.47
N LEU A 686 19.87 -9.27 -30.64
CA LEU A 686 21.21 -9.73 -31.03
C LEU A 686 22.03 -8.69 -31.81
N ARG A 687 21.45 -7.52 -32.13
CA ARG A 687 22.14 -6.46 -32.86
C ARG A 687 21.74 -5.10 -32.30
N PRO A 688 22.63 -4.09 -32.37
CA PRO A 688 22.28 -2.75 -31.93
C PRO A 688 21.36 -2.09 -32.95
N GLY A 689 20.49 -1.20 -32.48
CA GLY A 689 19.54 -0.48 -33.32
C GLY A 689 18.28 -0.13 -32.54
N THR A 690 17.38 0.56 -33.22
CA THR A 690 16.05 0.85 -32.70
C THR A 690 15.06 -0.16 -33.27
N TYR A 691 14.41 -0.92 -32.39
CA TYR A 691 13.40 -1.91 -32.74
C TYR A 691 12.01 -1.37 -32.44
N LYS A 692 11.01 -1.88 -33.15
CA LYS A 692 9.60 -1.54 -32.94
C LYS A 692 8.92 -2.75 -32.33
N LEU A 693 8.84 -2.78 -31.00
CA LEU A 693 8.06 -3.79 -30.29
C LEU A 693 6.58 -3.44 -30.48
N ARG A 694 5.81 -4.39 -30.99
CA ARG A 694 4.39 -4.24 -31.26
C ARG A 694 3.63 -5.34 -30.57
N LEU A 695 2.59 -4.97 -29.83
CA LEU A 695 1.59 -5.87 -29.30
C LEU A 695 0.31 -5.71 -30.13
N ILE A 696 -0.22 -6.82 -30.63
CA ILE A 696 -1.46 -6.87 -31.41
C ILE A 696 -2.48 -7.69 -30.64
N ALA A 697 -3.68 -7.14 -30.45
CA ALA A 697 -4.82 -7.86 -29.89
C ALA A 697 -5.86 -8.13 -30.99
N GLU A 698 -6.29 -9.39 -31.11
CA GLU A 698 -7.33 -9.81 -32.06
C GLU A 698 -8.47 -10.56 -31.37
N LEU A 699 -9.71 -10.16 -31.67
CA LEU A 699 -10.94 -10.76 -31.13
C LEU A 699 -12.08 -10.70 -32.15
N ASP A 700 -12.62 -11.87 -32.55
CA ASP A 700 -13.75 -11.99 -33.49
C ASP A 700 -13.62 -11.18 -34.81
N GLY A 701 -12.40 -11.03 -35.30
CA GLY A 701 -12.10 -10.29 -36.54
C GLY A 701 -11.89 -8.79 -36.34
N ALA A 702 -12.12 -8.26 -35.14
CA ALA A 702 -11.66 -6.94 -34.72
C ALA A 702 -10.21 -7.01 -34.23
N ARG A 703 -9.44 -5.94 -34.45
CA ARG A 703 -8.00 -5.87 -34.17
C ARG A 703 -7.60 -4.49 -33.68
N ASP A 704 -6.73 -4.45 -32.67
CA ASP A 704 -6.02 -3.25 -32.25
C ASP A 704 -4.52 -3.54 -32.04
N GLU A 705 -3.68 -2.50 -32.11
CA GLU A 705 -2.24 -2.65 -31.90
C GLU A 705 -1.62 -1.44 -31.18
N VAL A 706 -0.68 -1.73 -30.28
CA VAL A 706 0.18 -0.74 -29.63
C VAL A 706 1.64 -1.01 -29.99
N LEU A 707 2.41 0.06 -30.16
CA LEU A 707 3.79 -0.02 -30.63
C LEU A 707 4.69 0.94 -29.87
N VAL A 708 5.80 0.40 -29.35
CA VAL A 708 6.83 1.14 -28.61
C VAL A 708 8.19 0.96 -29.29
N SER A 709 9.09 1.93 -29.09
CA SER A 709 10.45 1.87 -29.64
C SER A 709 11.40 1.37 -28.56
N VAL A 710 12.18 0.35 -28.88
CA VAL A 710 13.21 -0.19 -28.00
C VAL A 710 14.58 0.16 -28.57
N GLU A 711 15.36 0.95 -27.84
CA GLU A 711 16.73 1.29 -28.24
C GLU A 711 17.73 0.28 -27.68
N VAL A 712 18.44 -0.39 -28.59
CA VAL A 712 19.46 -1.40 -28.28
C VAL A 712 20.85 -0.83 -28.57
N GLY A 713 21.61 -0.58 -27.52
CA GLY A 713 22.99 -0.10 -27.59
C GLY A 713 23.98 -1.18 -28.03
N PRO A 714 25.15 -0.81 -28.58
CA PRO A 714 26.19 -1.76 -28.99
C PRO A 714 26.76 -2.54 -27.79
N ALA A 715 27.19 -3.79 -28.03
CA ALA A 715 27.93 -4.61 -27.06
C ALA A 715 29.32 -4.01 -26.76
N ARG A 716 29.36 -3.04 -25.85
CA ARG A 716 30.58 -2.37 -25.37
C ARG A 716 30.59 -2.40 -23.85
N PRO A 717 31.77 -2.44 -23.22
CA PRO A 717 31.88 -2.26 -21.78
C PRO A 717 31.25 -0.93 -21.33
N ALA A 718 30.61 -0.94 -20.18
CA ALA A 718 30.26 0.22 -19.39
C ALA A 718 31.37 0.53 -18.38
N VAL A 719 31.48 1.80 -17.98
CA VAL A 719 32.46 2.25 -16.99
C VAL A 719 31.76 3.01 -15.88
N ALA A 720 31.88 2.54 -14.65
CA ALA A 720 31.47 3.27 -13.45
C ALA A 720 32.69 3.93 -12.78
N ILE A 721 32.50 5.14 -12.27
CA ILE A 721 33.51 5.89 -11.53
C ILE A 721 32.91 6.25 -10.17
N PHE A 722 33.44 5.71 -9.08
CA PHE A 722 33.09 6.15 -7.74
C PHE A 722 34.08 7.23 -7.28
N ALA A 723 33.56 8.44 -7.10
CA ALA A 723 34.31 9.63 -6.73
C ALA A 723 33.55 10.38 -5.62
N PRO A 724 33.88 10.18 -4.34
CA PRO A 724 33.25 10.91 -3.25
C PRO A 724 33.79 12.35 -3.20
N LEU A 725 33.28 13.19 -4.12
CA LEU A 725 33.76 14.55 -4.38
C LEU A 725 33.80 15.45 -3.13
N GLU A 726 33.00 15.15 -2.12
CA GLU A 726 32.89 15.93 -0.88
C GLU A 726 33.84 15.48 0.22
N VAL A 727 34.45 14.30 0.09
CA VAL A 727 35.41 13.75 1.04
C VAL A 727 36.83 14.00 0.54
N GLN A 728 37.55 14.89 1.22
CA GLN A 728 38.94 15.20 0.87
C GLN A 728 39.91 14.30 1.62
N ARG A 729 40.72 13.55 0.88
CA ARG A 729 41.83 12.79 1.45
C ARG A 729 43.04 12.73 0.53
N TRP A 730 43.39 11.55 -0.01
CA TRP A 730 44.62 11.35 -0.77
C TRP A 730 44.50 11.83 -2.21
N VAL A 731 43.27 11.84 -2.74
CA VAL A 731 42.92 12.54 -3.97
C VAL A 731 42.07 13.76 -3.58
N PRO A 732 42.61 15.00 -3.71
CA PRO A 732 41.85 16.21 -3.42
C PRO A 732 40.60 16.33 -4.31
N ARG A 733 39.54 16.95 -3.80
CA ARG A 733 38.27 17.16 -4.52
C ARG A 733 38.46 17.67 -5.96
N VAL A 734 39.25 18.73 -6.13
CA VAL A 734 39.51 19.33 -7.45
C VAL A 734 40.08 18.30 -8.42
N GLN A 735 40.95 17.41 -7.93
CA GLN A 735 41.51 16.34 -8.75
C GLN A 735 40.51 15.22 -9.03
N GLN A 736 39.61 14.89 -8.10
CA GLN A 736 38.53 13.94 -8.37
C GLN A 736 37.58 14.47 -9.46
N GLU A 737 37.22 15.76 -9.40
CA GLU A 737 36.42 16.44 -10.41
C GLU A 737 37.11 16.40 -11.80
N GLU A 738 38.42 16.69 -11.83
CA GLU A 738 39.24 16.58 -13.05
C GLU A 738 39.30 15.15 -13.62
N ILE A 739 39.43 14.13 -12.76
CA ILE A 739 39.45 12.73 -13.17
C ILE A 739 38.09 12.31 -13.75
N VAL A 740 36.99 12.60 -13.05
CA VAL A 740 35.63 12.26 -13.52
C VAL A 740 35.34 12.91 -14.87
N ALA A 741 35.54 14.22 -14.98
CA ALA A 741 35.30 14.96 -16.21
C ALA A 741 36.20 14.50 -17.37
N GLY A 742 37.48 14.25 -17.08
CA GLY A 742 38.44 13.78 -18.07
C GLY A 742 38.11 12.38 -18.61
N LEU A 743 37.72 11.45 -17.72
CA LEU A 743 37.35 10.09 -18.11
C LEU A 743 36.04 10.05 -18.89
N GLN A 744 35.01 10.78 -18.46
CA GLN A 744 33.77 10.91 -19.21
C GLN A 744 34.05 11.44 -20.63
N ALA A 745 34.79 12.54 -20.74
CA ALA A 745 35.14 13.13 -22.04
C ALA A 745 35.91 12.15 -22.95
N ALA A 746 36.85 11.38 -22.40
CA ALA A 746 37.67 10.45 -23.17
C ALA A 746 36.91 9.20 -23.63
N LEU A 747 35.95 8.70 -22.84
CA LEU A 747 35.34 7.38 -23.02
C LEU A 747 33.99 7.39 -23.74
N LEU A 748 33.32 8.54 -23.87
CA LEU A 748 31.99 8.71 -24.49
C LEU A 748 31.80 8.00 -25.84
N THR A 749 32.87 7.79 -26.63
CA THR A 749 32.78 7.15 -27.96
C THR A 749 33.14 5.67 -27.98
N ARG A 750 33.57 5.11 -26.84
CA ARG A 750 34.21 3.77 -26.76
C ARG A 750 33.50 2.80 -25.83
N THR A 751 32.63 3.29 -24.95
CA THR A 751 31.83 2.48 -24.03
C THR A 751 30.37 2.46 -24.47
N SER A 752 29.54 1.61 -23.85
CA SER A 752 28.08 1.72 -23.95
C SER A 752 27.56 2.81 -23.02
N GLU A 753 28.26 3.04 -21.91
CA GLU A 753 27.87 3.96 -20.85
C GLU A 753 29.09 4.37 -20.01
N VAL A 754 29.10 5.60 -19.48
CA VAL A 754 30.05 6.06 -18.45
C VAL A 754 29.28 6.77 -17.36
N ARG A 755 29.19 6.17 -16.16
CA ARG A 755 28.48 6.75 -15.01
C ARG A 755 29.44 7.12 -13.89
N ALA A 756 29.14 8.22 -13.20
CA ALA A 756 29.85 8.63 -12.00
C ALA A 756 28.90 8.59 -10.81
N PHE A 757 29.41 8.11 -9.68
CA PHE A 757 28.70 7.94 -8.42
C PHE A 757 29.48 8.64 -7.31
N GLY A 758 28.78 9.37 -6.44
CA GLY A 758 29.33 10.13 -5.33
C GLY A 758 29.00 9.55 -3.96
N LEU A 759 29.26 10.33 -2.91
CA LEU A 759 28.86 10.01 -1.54
C LEU A 759 27.34 9.85 -1.46
N GLY A 760 26.86 8.82 -0.75
CA GLY A 760 25.43 8.52 -0.62
C GLY A 760 24.83 7.71 -1.77
N GLN A 761 25.63 7.29 -2.75
CA GLN A 761 25.18 6.57 -3.95
C GLN A 761 25.76 5.15 -4.06
N GLY A 762 26.29 4.59 -2.98
CA GLY A 762 26.83 3.24 -2.91
C GLY A 762 25.80 2.17 -3.25
N GLU A 763 24.58 2.27 -2.71
CA GLU A 763 23.48 1.34 -3.03
C GLU A 763 23.04 1.43 -4.50
N MET A 764 23.03 2.65 -5.07
CA MET A 764 22.73 2.85 -6.49
C MET A 764 23.81 2.25 -7.39
N LEU A 765 25.08 2.39 -7.00
CA LEU A 765 26.19 1.75 -7.68
C LEU A 765 26.11 0.22 -7.57
N ALA A 766 25.76 -0.33 -6.40
CA ALA A 766 25.58 -1.77 -6.20
C ALA A 766 24.48 -2.33 -7.10
N THR A 767 23.30 -1.70 -7.11
CA THR A 767 22.17 -2.05 -7.98
C THR A 767 22.57 -2.00 -9.47
N TRP A 768 23.30 -0.96 -9.88
CA TRP A 768 23.80 -0.83 -11.25
C TRP A 768 24.76 -1.99 -11.58
N MET A 769 25.71 -2.31 -10.71
CA MET A 769 26.63 -3.44 -10.92
C MET A 769 25.88 -4.77 -11.04
N GLU A 770 24.87 -5.03 -10.19
CA GLU A 770 24.09 -6.26 -10.25
C GLU A 770 23.29 -6.40 -11.55
N SER A 771 22.76 -5.28 -12.07
CA SER A 771 22.04 -5.27 -13.35
C SER A 771 22.90 -5.69 -14.55
N LEU A 772 24.23 -5.53 -14.45
CA LEU A 772 25.18 -5.84 -15.51
C LEU A 772 25.94 -7.14 -15.25
N ALA A 773 25.91 -7.67 -14.03
CA ALA A 773 26.71 -8.83 -13.63
C ALA A 773 26.42 -10.11 -14.44
N ALA A 774 25.25 -10.19 -15.10
CA ALA A 774 24.79 -11.38 -15.81
C ALA A 774 24.93 -11.33 -17.34
N ASP A 775 25.33 -10.21 -17.95
CA ASP A 775 25.29 -10.07 -19.41
C ASP A 775 26.57 -10.53 -20.14
N GLY A 776 27.62 -10.84 -19.37
CA GLY A 776 28.88 -11.38 -19.88
C GLY A 776 29.77 -10.38 -20.62
N LEU A 777 29.47 -9.07 -20.55
CA LEU A 777 30.34 -8.00 -21.05
C LEU A 777 31.32 -7.57 -19.96
N PRO A 778 32.64 -7.41 -20.25
CA PRO A 778 33.64 -7.06 -19.25
C PRO A 778 33.60 -5.55 -18.92
N ASP A 779 32.69 -5.16 -18.03
CA ASP A 779 32.50 -3.81 -17.54
C ASP A 779 33.61 -3.39 -16.54
N VAL A 780 33.79 -2.09 -16.30
CA VAL A 780 34.91 -1.60 -15.47
C VAL A 780 34.41 -0.65 -14.37
N LEU A 781 34.84 -0.90 -13.13
CA LEU A 781 34.65 0.01 -12.00
C LEU A 781 35.96 0.72 -11.67
N VAL A 782 35.93 2.05 -11.57
CA VAL A 782 37.04 2.91 -11.13
C VAL A 782 36.73 3.44 -9.74
N LEU A 783 37.55 3.13 -8.75
CA LEU A 783 37.42 3.61 -7.37
C LEU A 783 38.46 4.70 -7.08
N LEU A 784 37.98 5.88 -6.72
CA LEU A 784 38.80 6.98 -6.24
C LEU A 784 38.83 6.98 -4.71
N ASP A 785 39.95 6.53 -4.16
CA ASP A 785 40.30 6.56 -2.73
C ASP A 785 39.50 5.64 -1.78
N PHE A 786 38.24 5.37 -2.07
CA PHE A 786 37.33 4.64 -1.18
C PHE A 786 36.64 3.46 -1.86
N VAL A 787 36.34 2.44 -1.06
CA VAL A 787 35.37 1.39 -1.38
C VAL A 787 34.02 1.79 -0.77
N PRO A 788 32.95 1.93 -1.57
CA PRO A 788 31.61 2.13 -1.02
C PRO A 788 31.19 0.93 -0.16
N ALA A 789 30.69 1.17 1.05
CA ALA A 789 30.31 0.13 2.01
C ALA A 789 29.36 -0.93 1.44
N PRO A 790 28.33 -0.59 0.62
CA PRO A 790 27.42 -1.58 0.03
C PRO A 790 28.13 -2.62 -0.83
N LEU A 791 29.27 -2.30 -1.46
CA LEU A 791 29.98 -3.23 -2.34
C LEU A 791 30.68 -4.38 -1.58
N ILE A 792 30.86 -4.24 -0.27
CA ILE A 792 31.57 -5.17 0.60
C ILE A 792 30.81 -5.45 1.91
N ALA A 793 29.49 -5.32 1.87
CA ALA A 793 28.63 -5.66 3.01
C ALA A 793 28.91 -7.11 3.45
N GLY A 794 29.41 -7.28 4.68
CA GLY A 794 29.78 -8.60 5.23
C GLY A 794 31.26 -9.00 5.11
N GLY A 795 32.12 -8.15 4.54
CA GLY A 795 33.55 -8.43 4.32
C GLY A 795 33.91 -8.46 2.84
N ILE A 796 35.18 -8.70 2.51
CA ILE A 796 35.62 -8.76 1.10
C ILE A 796 35.30 -10.12 0.49
N HIS A 797 35.45 -11.20 1.24
CA HIS A 797 35.06 -12.53 0.79
C HIS A 797 33.54 -12.65 0.63
N GLY A 798 33.10 -13.14 -0.53
CA GLY A 798 31.71 -13.22 -0.94
C GLY A 798 31.09 -11.88 -1.34
N SER A 799 31.85 -10.77 -1.32
CA SER A 799 31.33 -9.42 -1.60
C SER A 799 30.88 -9.23 -3.05
N LEU A 800 30.07 -8.19 -3.30
CA LEU A 800 29.73 -7.79 -4.66
C LEU A 800 30.99 -7.41 -5.46
N LEU A 801 31.97 -6.78 -4.82
CA LEU A 801 33.26 -6.42 -5.46
C LEU A 801 34.06 -7.65 -5.90
N GLU A 802 34.10 -8.70 -5.07
CA GLU A 802 34.76 -9.96 -5.40
C GLU A 802 34.00 -10.69 -6.53
N ARG A 803 32.67 -10.80 -6.40
CA ARG A 803 31.80 -11.40 -7.43
C ARG A 803 31.89 -10.67 -8.76
N TRP A 804 32.03 -9.34 -8.74
CA TRP A 804 32.19 -8.51 -9.93
C TRP A 804 33.43 -8.92 -10.73
N VAL A 805 34.60 -8.99 -10.07
CA VAL A 805 35.84 -9.42 -10.74
C VAL A 805 35.77 -10.91 -11.11
N GLN A 806 35.18 -11.75 -10.26
CA GLN A 806 34.97 -13.16 -10.58
C GLN A 806 34.06 -13.34 -11.80
N GLY A 807 33.08 -12.46 -12.02
CA GLY A 807 32.20 -12.41 -13.18
C GLY A 807 32.88 -11.98 -14.50
N GLY A 808 34.17 -11.63 -14.46
CA GLY A 808 34.93 -11.24 -15.65
C GLY A 808 35.12 -9.73 -15.82
N ASN A 809 34.65 -8.93 -14.85
CA ASN A 809 34.71 -7.48 -14.90
C ASN A 809 36.04 -6.92 -14.33
N GLY A 810 36.27 -5.64 -14.59
CA GLY A 810 37.47 -4.90 -14.20
C GLY A 810 37.27 -4.02 -12.97
N LEU A 811 38.34 -3.91 -12.17
CA LEU A 811 38.46 -2.96 -11.07
C LEU A 811 39.73 -2.12 -11.22
N VAL A 812 39.62 -0.79 -11.14
CA VAL A 812 40.73 0.15 -11.19
C VAL A 812 40.78 0.95 -9.89
N TRP A 813 41.93 0.94 -9.22
CA TRP A 813 42.13 1.58 -7.92
C TRP A 813 43.14 2.72 -8.00
N THR A 814 42.86 3.82 -7.30
CA THR A 814 43.72 5.01 -7.27
C THR A 814 43.97 5.58 -5.86
N GLY A 815 43.42 4.92 -4.84
CA GLY A 815 43.51 5.33 -3.43
C GLY A 815 44.80 4.93 -2.72
N HIS A 816 45.00 5.41 -1.49
CA HIS A 816 46.26 5.22 -0.75
C HIS A 816 46.61 3.80 -0.33
N THR A 817 45.64 2.94 -0.04
CA THR A 817 45.93 1.52 0.24
C THR A 817 44.80 0.73 -0.37
N PRO A 818 45.07 -0.17 -1.34
CA PRO A 818 44.05 -0.96 -2.01
C PRO A 818 43.03 -1.53 -1.06
N LEU A 819 41.77 -1.17 -1.28
CA LEU A 819 40.60 -1.73 -0.57
C LEU A 819 40.61 -1.56 0.95
N HIS A 820 41.47 -0.68 1.47
CA HIS A 820 41.66 -0.49 2.91
C HIS A 820 40.61 0.44 3.53
N GLU A 821 40.04 1.34 2.73
CA GLU A 821 39.17 2.41 3.24
C GLU A 821 37.76 2.23 2.70
N ILE A 822 36.82 2.10 3.65
CA ILE A 822 35.40 1.94 3.39
C ILE A 822 34.70 3.27 3.66
N LEU A 823 33.84 3.69 2.73
CA LEU A 823 32.98 4.85 2.87
C LEU A 823 31.51 4.39 2.89
N GLY A 824 30.84 4.63 4.02
CA GLY A 824 29.39 4.48 4.13
C GLY A 824 28.66 5.57 3.35
N ASP A 825 27.43 5.28 2.92
CA ASP A 825 26.59 6.26 2.24
C ASP A 825 26.22 7.45 3.13
N ASP A 826 26.25 7.26 4.45
CA ASP A 826 26.11 8.29 5.47
C ASP A 826 27.40 9.12 5.71
N GLY A 827 28.47 8.84 4.97
CA GLY A 827 29.78 9.49 5.13
C GLY A 827 30.64 8.91 6.25
N THR A 828 30.25 7.80 6.86
CA THR A 828 31.08 7.12 7.87
C THR A 828 32.30 6.44 7.25
N PHE A 829 33.40 6.41 8.00
CA PHE A 829 34.66 5.81 7.55
C PHE A 829 35.02 4.59 8.39
N ALA A 830 35.39 3.50 7.72
CA ALA A 830 35.98 2.33 8.34
C ALA A 830 37.27 1.92 7.62
N GLN A 831 38.16 1.24 8.34
CA GLN A 831 39.41 0.69 7.79
C GLN A 831 39.41 -0.83 7.88
N THR A 832 39.84 -1.51 6.82
CA THR A 832 40.04 -2.96 6.79
C THR A 832 41.52 -3.27 6.95
N PHE A 833 41.93 -3.83 8.08
CA PHE A 833 43.36 -4.07 8.37
C PHE A 833 44.06 -5.01 7.38
N PHE A 834 43.31 -5.79 6.57
CA PHE A 834 43.84 -6.78 5.63
C PHE A 834 43.08 -6.86 4.30
N GLY A 835 42.37 -5.79 3.89
CA GLY A 835 41.47 -5.89 2.74
C GLY A 835 42.13 -6.32 1.42
N ALA A 836 43.33 -5.79 1.15
CA ALA A 836 44.12 -6.20 -0.02
C ALA A 836 44.64 -7.65 0.10
N ASP A 837 45.02 -8.09 1.29
CA ASP A 837 45.53 -9.45 1.50
C ASP A 837 44.43 -10.49 1.26
N GLU A 838 43.20 -10.19 1.69
CA GLU A 838 42.01 -11.00 1.46
C GLU A 838 41.62 -11.02 -0.03
N PHE A 839 41.54 -9.86 -0.67
CA PHE A 839 41.17 -9.75 -2.09
C PHE A 839 42.18 -10.41 -3.06
N PHE A 840 43.48 -10.31 -2.76
CA PHE A 840 44.53 -10.91 -3.59
C PHE A 840 44.94 -12.32 -3.15
N GLU A 841 44.23 -12.92 -2.18
CA GLU A 841 44.50 -14.27 -1.67
C GLU A 841 45.97 -14.48 -1.26
N SER A 842 46.57 -13.45 -0.65
CA SER A 842 48.00 -13.45 -0.37
C SER A 842 48.38 -14.49 0.68
N SER A 843 49.43 -15.25 0.38
CA SER A 843 49.98 -16.26 1.31
C SER A 843 50.97 -15.68 2.33
N THR A 844 51.34 -14.40 2.17
CA THR A 844 52.23 -13.68 3.08
C THR A 844 51.55 -12.39 3.54
N PRO A 845 51.52 -12.10 4.86
CA PRO A 845 50.90 -10.87 5.35
C PRO A 845 51.54 -9.64 4.71
N PHE A 846 50.72 -8.63 4.47
CA PHE A 846 51.11 -7.30 4.03
C PHE A 846 51.57 -7.18 2.56
N THR A 847 50.69 -7.57 1.66
CA THR A 847 50.84 -7.44 0.20
C THR A 847 51.02 -5.98 -0.25
N VAL A 848 50.70 -5.01 0.60
CA VAL A 848 50.82 -3.56 0.35
C VAL A 848 51.70 -2.85 1.39
N LEU A 849 53.03 -2.98 1.29
CA LEU A 849 53.99 -2.29 2.18
C LEU A 849 55.24 -1.73 1.46
N GLY A 850 55.17 -1.54 0.15
CA GLY A 850 56.32 -1.04 -0.60
C GLY A 850 56.52 0.47 -0.55
N THR A 851 57.75 0.94 -0.28
CA THR A 851 58.12 2.35 -0.45
C THR A 851 59.33 2.47 -1.36
N GLY A 852 59.17 3.13 -2.51
CA GLY A 852 60.22 3.21 -3.52
C GLY A 852 59.95 4.24 -4.61
N ASN A 853 61.00 4.60 -5.34
CA ASN A 853 60.89 5.40 -6.56
C ASN A 853 60.47 4.47 -7.70
N GLN A 854 59.26 4.66 -8.20
CA GLN A 854 58.63 3.93 -9.28
C GLN A 854 59.14 4.48 -10.61
N VAL A 855 59.81 3.63 -11.38
CA VAL A 855 60.33 3.97 -12.71
C VAL A 855 59.44 3.31 -13.76
N PRO A 856 58.88 4.06 -14.72
CA PRO A 856 58.11 3.48 -15.81
C PRO A 856 58.91 2.45 -16.58
N THR A 857 58.32 1.28 -16.82
CA THR A 857 58.95 0.25 -17.65
C THR A 857 58.89 0.64 -19.12
N ALA A 858 59.72 0.02 -19.97
CA ALA A 858 59.66 0.27 -21.42
C ALA A 858 58.26 0.00 -22.01
N LEU A 859 57.57 -1.03 -21.50
CA LEU A 859 56.19 -1.34 -21.88
C LEU A 859 55.21 -0.31 -21.30
N GLY A 860 55.44 0.13 -20.06
CA GLY A 860 54.67 1.18 -19.41
C GLY A 860 54.61 2.47 -20.21
N VAL A 861 55.78 2.98 -20.62
CA VAL A 861 55.92 4.20 -21.44
C VAL A 861 55.19 4.09 -22.78
N SER A 862 55.08 2.88 -23.34
CA SER A 862 54.39 2.67 -24.62
C SER A 862 52.86 2.67 -24.50
N VAL A 863 52.31 2.26 -23.35
CA VAL A 863 50.86 2.12 -23.16
C VAL A 863 50.28 3.32 -22.44
N VAL A 864 51.02 3.89 -21.49
CA VAL A 864 50.63 5.07 -20.71
C VAL A 864 51.75 6.11 -20.83
N PRO A 865 51.89 6.79 -21.99
CA PRO A 865 52.95 7.77 -22.22
C PRO A 865 52.98 8.91 -21.21
N SER A 866 51.82 9.23 -20.63
CA SER A 866 51.69 10.29 -19.62
C SER A 866 52.16 9.87 -18.22
N LEU A 867 52.64 8.64 -18.01
CA LEU A 867 53.12 8.15 -16.71
C LEU A 867 54.58 8.60 -16.45
N PRO A 868 54.83 9.60 -15.57
CA PRO A 868 56.19 9.99 -15.20
C PRO A 868 56.80 9.00 -14.20
N SER A 869 58.07 9.17 -13.84
CA SER A 869 58.58 8.57 -12.59
C SER A 869 57.97 9.27 -11.38
N TYR A 870 57.61 8.49 -10.37
CA TYR A 870 56.96 8.97 -9.16
C TYR A 870 57.45 8.17 -7.95
N ARG A 871 57.15 8.61 -6.74
CA ARG A 871 57.43 7.85 -5.53
C ARG A 871 56.12 7.21 -5.08
N SER A 872 56.19 6.01 -4.50
CA SER A 872 55.03 5.34 -3.90
C SER A 872 55.39 4.90 -2.49
N THR A 873 54.41 4.88 -1.59
CA THR A 873 54.55 4.46 -0.18
C THR A 873 53.70 3.25 0.20
N ARG A 874 52.82 2.82 -0.70
CA ARG A 874 51.86 1.71 -0.53
C ARG A 874 51.71 0.93 -1.84
N ALA A 875 52.84 0.54 -2.41
CA ALA A 875 52.89 -0.26 -3.62
C ALA A 875 52.56 -1.74 -3.34
N VAL A 876 51.88 -2.39 -4.28
CA VAL A 876 51.59 -3.82 -4.25
C VAL A 876 52.86 -4.59 -4.54
N LYS A 877 53.18 -5.56 -3.67
CA LYS A 877 54.22 -6.56 -3.89
C LYS A 877 53.65 -7.68 -4.73
N TYR A 878 53.85 -7.57 -6.03
CA TYR A 878 53.18 -8.47 -6.98
C TYR A 878 53.79 -9.88 -7.02
N ASP A 879 54.90 -10.11 -6.30
CA ASP A 879 55.50 -11.43 -6.05
C ASP A 879 54.90 -12.13 -4.81
N GLN A 880 53.94 -11.50 -4.12
CA GLN A 880 53.30 -12.01 -2.90
C GLN A 880 51.81 -12.37 -3.08
N ILE A 881 51.24 -12.16 -4.27
CA ILE A 881 49.82 -12.43 -4.56
C ILE A 881 49.50 -13.93 -4.65
N GLY A 882 48.24 -14.28 -4.40
CA GLY A 882 47.74 -15.66 -4.46
C GLY A 882 47.68 -16.25 -5.88
N PRO A 883 47.52 -17.58 -5.99
CA PRO A 883 47.63 -18.31 -7.27
C PRO A 883 46.47 -18.03 -8.25
N SER A 884 45.35 -17.49 -7.78
CA SER A 884 44.22 -17.05 -8.62
C SER A 884 44.53 -15.76 -9.38
N TRP A 885 45.64 -15.10 -9.05
CA TRP A 885 46.12 -13.87 -9.66
C TRP A 885 47.46 -14.06 -10.35
N ARG A 886 47.67 -13.29 -11.42
CA ARG A 886 48.98 -13.18 -12.08
C ARG A 886 49.23 -11.77 -12.56
N VAL A 887 50.50 -11.38 -12.60
CA VAL A 887 50.91 -10.11 -13.20
C VAL A 887 50.62 -10.15 -14.70
N ALA A 888 49.69 -9.31 -15.14
CA ALA A 888 49.38 -9.13 -16.55
C ALA A 888 50.31 -8.11 -17.19
N ARG A 889 50.52 -6.97 -16.52
CA ARG A 889 51.40 -5.89 -16.99
C ARG A 889 51.98 -5.10 -15.82
N ILE A 890 53.21 -4.63 -15.98
CA ILE A 890 53.87 -3.70 -15.06
C ILE A 890 54.16 -2.42 -15.84
N PHE A 891 53.53 -1.32 -15.46
CA PHE A 891 53.70 -0.02 -16.11
C PHE A 891 54.81 0.80 -15.44
N GLY A 892 55.02 0.64 -14.12
CA GLY A 892 56.18 1.18 -13.42
C GLY A 892 56.45 0.40 -12.15
N GLU A 893 57.72 0.21 -11.80
CA GLU A 893 58.12 -0.56 -10.62
C GLU A 893 59.38 0.01 -9.97
N ASP A 894 59.66 -0.43 -8.75
CA ASP A 894 60.97 -0.26 -8.12
C ASP A 894 61.85 -1.52 -8.25
N THR A 895 63.04 -1.51 -7.64
CA THR A 895 63.98 -2.64 -7.68
C THR A 895 63.61 -3.83 -6.80
N HIS A 896 62.48 -3.79 -6.08
CA HIS A 896 62.04 -4.81 -5.13
C HIS A 896 60.69 -5.41 -5.50
N HIS A 897 60.32 -5.41 -6.79
CA HIS A 897 59.04 -5.95 -7.28
C HIS A 897 57.81 -5.30 -6.62
N GLN A 898 57.93 -4.02 -6.25
CA GLN A 898 56.83 -3.22 -5.75
C GLN A 898 56.36 -2.30 -6.85
N SER A 899 55.06 -2.33 -7.13
CA SER A 899 54.47 -1.47 -8.16
C SER A 899 53.14 -0.86 -7.70
N ASP A 900 52.92 0.36 -8.17
CA ASP A 900 51.72 1.16 -7.99
C ASP A 900 51.19 1.70 -9.35
N ALA A 901 51.68 1.06 -10.41
CA ALA A 901 51.24 1.19 -11.78
C ALA A 901 51.37 -0.20 -12.42
N LEU A 902 50.39 -1.06 -12.17
CA LEU A 902 50.36 -2.44 -12.66
C LEU A 902 48.93 -2.91 -12.97
N GLU A 903 48.84 -4.02 -13.70
CA GLU A 903 47.62 -4.78 -13.92
C GLU A 903 47.82 -6.23 -13.52
N LEU A 904 46.89 -6.76 -12.73
CA LEU A 904 46.75 -8.16 -12.35
C LEU A 904 45.55 -8.76 -13.09
N ALA A 905 45.73 -9.97 -13.61
CA ALA A 905 44.64 -10.75 -14.20
C ALA A 905 44.21 -11.86 -13.24
N HIS A 906 42.89 -12.01 -13.09
CA HIS A 906 42.28 -13.10 -12.34
C HIS A 906 42.02 -14.30 -13.25
N VAL A 907 42.02 -15.51 -12.69
CA VAL A 907 41.74 -16.76 -13.44
C VAL A 907 40.36 -16.78 -14.11
N SER A 908 39.39 -16.04 -13.57
CA SER A 908 38.03 -15.91 -14.11
C SER A 908 37.88 -14.88 -15.24
N ARG A 909 39.00 -14.35 -15.76
CA ARG A 909 39.07 -13.31 -16.82
C ARG A 909 38.83 -11.88 -16.37
N GLY A 910 38.44 -11.65 -15.11
CA GLY A 910 38.44 -10.30 -14.52
C GLY A 910 39.85 -9.75 -14.31
N PHE A 911 39.94 -8.47 -13.95
CA PHE A 911 41.24 -7.84 -13.69
C PHE A 911 41.17 -6.80 -12.57
N TYR A 912 42.31 -6.58 -11.94
CA TYR A 912 42.56 -5.46 -11.05
C TYR A 912 43.70 -4.63 -11.62
N ALA A 913 43.56 -3.32 -11.63
CA ALA A 913 44.66 -2.42 -11.96
C ALA A 913 44.78 -1.33 -10.90
N GLN A 914 46.01 -0.92 -10.65
CA GLN A 914 46.30 0.15 -9.69
C GLN A 914 47.14 1.21 -10.35
N PHE A 915 46.74 2.47 -10.16
CA PHE A 915 47.45 3.62 -10.67
C PHE A 915 47.49 4.78 -9.64
N LEU A 916 48.72 5.07 -9.16
CA LEU A 916 49.22 6.34 -8.58
C LEU A 916 48.77 6.78 -7.17
N CYS A 917 49.45 6.26 -6.15
CA CYS A 917 49.14 6.25 -4.72
C CYS A 917 50.10 7.12 -3.85
N GLU A 918 50.30 8.39 -4.21
CA GLU A 918 50.89 9.44 -3.34
C GLU A 918 50.12 10.76 -3.45
N ASN A 919 49.92 11.51 -2.36
CA ASN A 919 49.23 12.82 -2.38
C ASN A 919 50.10 13.93 -3.02
N ARG A 920 50.28 13.83 -4.34
CA ARG A 920 50.91 14.83 -5.19
C ARG A 920 49.88 15.40 -6.15
N ALA A 921 49.68 16.71 -6.05
CA ALA A 921 48.73 17.44 -6.90
C ALA A 921 49.20 17.57 -8.35
N ASP A 922 50.49 17.37 -8.64
CA ASP A 922 51.09 17.54 -9.96
C ASP A 922 51.18 16.25 -10.79
N LEU A 923 50.68 15.11 -10.28
CA LEU A 923 50.60 13.87 -11.04
C LEU A 923 49.43 13.91 -12.05
N PRO A 924 49.65 13.60 -13.34
CA PRO A 924 48.63 13.68 -14.38
C PRO A 924 47.65 12.48 -14.34
N ARG A 925 46.97 12.26 -13.21
CA ARG A 925 46.12 11.09 -12.95
C ARG A 925 45.02 10.89 -14.00
N ALA A 926 44.31 11.95 -14.36
CA ALA A 926 43.22 11.88 -15.34
C ALA A 926 43.73 11.41 -16.71
N ALA A 927 44.87 11.93 -17.16
CA ALA A 927 45.49 11.52 -18.43
C ALA A 927 45.98 10.07 -18.38
N VAL A 928 46.65 9.67 -17.29
CA VAL A 928 47.13 8.29 -17.08
C VAL A 928 46.00 7.28 -17.08
N LEU A 929 44.93 7.54 -16.32
CA LEU A 929 43.75 6.67 -16.28
C LEU A 929 43.02 6.64 -17.61
N GLY A 930 42.90 7.78 -18.29
CA GLY A 930 42.30 7.88 -19.61
C GLY A 930 43.05 7.06 -20.66
N GLU A 931 44.37 7.19 -20.73
CA GLU A 931 45.23 6.41 -21.62
C GLU A 931 45.11 4.90 -21.35
N TYR A 932 45.14 4.51 -20.07
CA TYR A 932 44.98 3.11 -19.67
C TYR A 932 43.61 2.54 -20.08
N LEU A 933 42.52 3.23 -19.74
CA LEU A 933 41.17 2.76 -20.04
C LEU A 933 40.90 2.73 -21.55
N LEU A 934 41.42 3.70 -22.30
CA LEU A 934 41.35 3.67 -23.78
C LEU A 934 42.13 2.49 -24.37
N ASP A 935 43.30 2.14 -23.83
CA ASP A 935 44.02 0.93 -24.24
C ASP A 935 43.24 -0.35 -23.90
N LYS A 936 42.67 -0.41 -22.69
CA LYS A 936 41.94 -1.57 -22.18
C LYS A 936 40.66 -1.83 -22.98
N ILE A 937 39.82 -0.81 -23.13
CA ILE A 937 38.53 -0.86 -23.83
C ILE A 937 38.74 -0.90 -25.36
N GLY A 938 39.82 -0.29 -25.86
CA GLY A 938 40.18 -0.31 -27.28
C GLY A 938 40.64 -1.68 -27.79
N LYS A 939 41.30 -2.48 -26.94
CA LYS A 939 41.81 -3.83 -27.27
C LYS A 939 40.76 -4.95 -27.16
N THR A 940 39.59 -4.69 -26.57
CA THR A 940 38.46 -5.66 -26.50
C THR A 940 37.72 -5.87 -27.83
N ARG A 941 38.13 -5.21 -28.93
CA ARG A 941 37.70 -5.65 -30.27
C ARG A 941 38.43 -6.93 -30.66
N PHE A 942 37.65 -8.02 -30.74
CA PHE A 942 37.94 -9.40 -31.15
C PHE A 942 38.23 -10.42 -30.02
N GLY A 943 37.16 -10.79 -29.30
CA GLY A 943 37.04 -12.11 -28.69
C GLY A 943 36.60 -13.16 -29.71
N ALA A 944 37.55 -13.99 -30.13
CA ALA A 944 37.44 -15.35 -30.67
C ALA A 944 36.05 -15.93 -31.04
N ALA A 945 35.65 -15.78 -32.32
CA ALA A 945 34.92 -16.81 -33.07
C ALA A 945 35.14 -16.57 -34.58
N GLY A 946 35.76 -17.52 -35.28
CA GLY A 946 35.81 -17.53 -36.74
C GLY A 946 37.17 -17.22 -37.39
N SER A 947 38.16 -18.11 -37.23
CA SER A 947 39.24 -18.25 -38.22
C SER A 947 39.62 -19.72 -38.41
N SER A 948 38.63 -20.55 -38.75
CA SER A 948 38.87 -21.89 -39.29
C SER A 948 37.86 -22.25 -40.37
N ALA A 949 37.79 -21.44 -41.44
CA ALA A 949 37.23 -21.86 -42.72
C ALA A 949 37.56 -20.79 -43.76
N LEU A 950 38.67 -20.97 -44.48
CA LEU A 950 38.86 -20.54 -45.87
C LEU A 950 40.20 -21.12 -46.35
N SER A 951 40.18 -22.44 -46.58
CA SER A 951 41.10 -23.12 -47.48
C SER A 951 40.29 -24.10 -48.33
N ARG A 952 39.57 -23.57 -49.31
CA ARG A 952 39.30 -24.11 -50.66
C ARG A 952 38.26 -23.26 -51.36
#